data_AF-A0AAJ2R1A4-F1
#
_entry.id   AF-A0AAJ2R1A4-F1
#
_cell.length_a   1.000
_cell.length_b   1.000
_cell.length_c   1.000
_cell.angle_alpha   90.00
_cell.angle_beta   90.00
_cell.angle_gamma   90.00
#
_symmetry.space_group_name_H-M   'P 1'
#
loop_
_entity.id
_entity.type
_entity.pdbx_description
1 polymer ?
#
loop_
_entity_poly.entity_id
_entity_poly.type
_entity_poly.pdbx_seq_one_letter_code
_entity_poly.pdbx_strand_id
1 'polypeptide(L)'
;MTSTNDNPTAALPTPGAGALMLHVPVISIARSLRNPRKHFDQAKLQELADSIKATGGALQPILLRPLPASRIGDEQQIAKAEKRERAQYELVAGERRWRASQLAGVAEIPAMIRPMSDAEALRAAVIENLQRTDITKLEEAEGYRELLDLGETTAEKIAEDVGKSRTYVFNVMKILDLCEEVREVLRKGDIDFSRAQLLARIPSAQLQIKALKDITRTDWQGEKPSYRACEDLVQNEYMVRLDRAKFTITDASLVPSAGSCADCSKRTGANAELKKEMGRADICTDKPCYEAKAEAHTARIVQEAKDKGHTVIIGKEAEELQAQGYNEKLLGYRRLDAIEDSPGDYPLRKIIGDQMKTEGIQPVKIESPRRKGELVDALPNETVLRLLKIVDGQAKASEKVAKEARQFSESKKAQAEAKAQAKFEQAWRDALLDRAWNSLNAEQPPAFNLDVHRYLALRSVKSLGTDDAQAIADVLGFDRVGAHAALIEYAKETVNPDFLQLLCIMQGDSRATHNPYNGTPNEGLMLVAGAVLQERLPAVIKEVKKAAADKHLPKIAPAKPAAPKTDLPLDPAARAGEIRAKGKAQKSPAARASAEPKTTAAEASAAIAAALQDQESGAAAAAQGDEAAPVADAQAPILGAAATAQGDDAGPVAADAAQGLPPSPSAADVDLADAPSTQQSAPAHTATADEGQDSANVGTGAADQASTSQAVIYESGDLVRVKAGLKGTTGRPRKECGRVGVVRLGDLSLIVEFGPGVGQRTGFEPEELEPYAADPIVGKRVRVLNPNSAYSWQDGTVTACTADGWRVEFSGKPGAVAKAAIFDTKELESLA
;
A
#
# COMPACT_ATOMS: atom_id res chain seq x y z
N MET A 1 73.56 -29.02 -19.51
CA MET A 1 72.33 -28.20 -19.63
C MET A 1 71.29 -28.84 -18.74
N THR A 2 70.68 -28.07 -17.83
CA THR A 2 69.76 -28.58 -16.80
C THR A 2 68.36 -28.06 -17.06
N SER A 3 67.41 -28.97 -17.32
CA SER A 3 65.99 -28.62 -17.41
C SER A 3 65.38 -28.62 -16.01
N THR A 4 65.18 -27.44 -15.45
CA THR A 4 64.39 -27.23 -14.22
C THR A 4 62.98 -26.85 -14.60
N ASN A 5 61.99 -27.69 -14.28
CA ASN A 5 60.57 -27.32 -14.41
C ASN A 5 59.67 -28.11 -13.42
N ASP A 6 60.18 -28.35 -12.21
CA ASP A 6 59.40 -28.86 -11.08
C ASP A 6 58.64 -27.70 -10.42
N ASN A 7 57.36 -27.55 -10.74
CA ASN A 7 56.47 -26.62 -10.05
C ASN A 7 55.78 -27.37 -8.90
N PRO A 8 56.01 -27.01 -7.61
CA PRO A 8 55.56 -27.83 -6.49
C PRO A 8 54.03 -27.86 -6.40
N THR A 9 53.45 -29.05 -6.57
CA THR A 9 52.02 -29.27 -6.31
C THR A 9 51.78 -29.13 -4.81
N ALA A 10 51.24 -27.99 -4.39
CA ALA A 10 50.90 -27.75 -2.99
C ALA A 10 49.90 -28.81 -2.51
N ALA A 11 50.22 -29.49 -1.40
CA ALA A 11 49.38 -30.56 -0.88
C ALA A 11 47.99 -30.03 -0.51
N LEU A 12 46.93 -30.71 -0.97
CA LEU A 12 45.55 -30.34 -0.69
C LEU A 12 45.29 -30.36 0.83
N PRO A 13 44.62 -29.34 1.41
CA PRO A 13 44.44 -29.24 2.85
C PRO A 13 43.51 -30.34 3.38
N THR A 14 44.04 -31.16 4.29
CA THR A 14 43.32 -32.20 5.02
C THR A 14 42.21 -31.61 5.90
N PRO A 15 41.05 -32.27 6.09
CA PRO A 15 40.06 -31.85 7.08
C PRO A 15 40.69 -31.65 8.47
N GLY A 16 40.42 -30.51 9.09
CA GLY A 16 41.05 -30.05 10.34
C GLY A 16 42.12 -28.96 10.15
N ALA A 17 42.61 -28.73 8.92
CA ALA A 17 43.40 -27.53 8.61
C ALA A 17 42.52 -26.27 8.60
N GLY A 18 43.06 -25.15 9.10
CA GLY A 18 42.39 -23.84 9.05
C GLY A 18 42.21 -23.32 7.61
N ALA A 19 41.36 -22.30 7.44
CA ALA A 19 41.07 -21.75 6.12
C ALA A 19 42.32 -21.10 5.50
N LEU A 20 42.69 -21.53 4.29
CA LEU A 20 43.87 -21.05 3.57
C LEU A 20 43.48 -19.97 2.55
N MET A 21 44.18 -18.84 2.57
CA MET A 21 44.08 -17.78 1.57
C MET A 21 45.16 -17.98 0.52
N LEU A 22 44.79 -18.30 -0.71
CA LEU A 22 45.72 -18.55 -1.83
C LEU A 22 45.18 -17.92 -3.13
N HIS A 23 46.08 -17.61 -4.07
CA HIS A 23 45.69 -17.45 -5.46
C HIS A 23 45.57 -18.84 -6.09
N VAL A 24 44.48 -19.06 -6.82
CA VAL A 24 44.14 -20.38 -7.39
C VAL A 24 43.93 -20.23 -8.89
N PRO A 25 44.59 -21.06 -9.74
CA PRO A 25 44.38 -21.05 -11.18
C PRO A 25 42.91 -21.24 -11.53
N VAL A 26 42.35 -20.35 -12.36
CA VAL A 26 40.90 -20.29 -12.66
C VAL A 26 40.40 -21.59 -13.31
N ILE A 27 41.29 -22.30 -14.01
CA ILE A 27 41.07 -23.63 -14.63
C ILE A 27 41.00 -24.80 -13.63
N SER A 28 41.48 -24.64 -12.40
CA SER A 28 41.54 -25.70 -11.37
C SER A 28 40.29 -25.76 -10.48
N ILE A 29 39.27 -24.94 -10.80
CA ILE A 29 38.04 -24.75 -10.05
C ILE A 29 36.86 -25.33 -10.84
N ALA A 30 36.14 -26.27 -10.25
CA ALA A 30 34.85 -26.75 -10.75
C ALA A 30 33.70 -25.88 -10.23
N ARG A 31 32.68 -25.66 -11.06
CA ARG A 31 31.39 -25.11 -10.64
C ARG A 31 30.68 -26.05 -9.65
N SER A 32 29.89 -25.49 -8.74
CA SER A 32 28.93 -26.30 -7.98
C SER A 32 27.80 -26.77 -8.88
N LEU A 33 27.47 -28.07 -8.83
CA LEU A 33 26.25 -28.61 -9.45
C LEU A 33 24.99 -28.34 -8.62
N ARG A 34 25.15 -27.87 -7.36
CA ARG A 34 24.07 -27.42 -6.47
C ARG A 34 24.16 -25.90 -6.22
N ASN A 35 24.45 -25.13 -7.27
CA ASN A 35 24.40 -23.67 -7.16
C ASN A 35 22.93 -23.21 -7.23
N PRO A 36 22.36 -22.58 -6.18
CA PRO A 36 20.97 -22.14 -6.19
C PRO A 36 20.71 -21.04 -7.23
N ARG A 37 21.74 -20.25 -7.57
CA ARG A 37 21.62 -19.17 -8.57
C ARG A 37 21.67 -19.73 -9.99
N LYS A 38 20.50 -19.83 -10.62
CA LYS A 38 20.34 -20.29 -12.01
C LYS A 38 20.56 -19.18 -13.05
N HIS A 39 20.13 -17.95 -12.77
CA HIS A 39 20.16 -16.84 -13.74
C HIS A 39 21.29 -15.83 -13.51
N PHE A 40 21.93 -15.41 -14.60
CA PHE A 40 23.02 -14.44 -14.63
C PHE A 40 22.74 -13.39 -15.70
N ASP A 41 22.73 -12.13 -15.28
CA ASP A 41 22.66 -10.97 -16.18
C ASP A 41 24.01 -10.85 -16.91
N GLN A 42 23.99 -11.05 -18.23
CA GLN A 42 25.20 -11.07 -19.04
C GLN A 42 25.86 -9.69 -19.18
N ALA A 43 25.08 -8.59 -19.11
CA ALA A 43 25.62 -7.24 -19.13
C ALA A 43 26.35 -6.93 -17.82
N LYS A 44 25.69 -7.16 -16.67
CA LYS A 44 26.31 -7.01 -15.34
C LYS A 44 27.45 -8.00 -15.06
N LEU A 45 27.57 -9.06 -15.86
CA LEU A 45 28.71 -9.98 -15.81
C LEU A 45 29.89 -9.45 -16.65
N GLN A 46 29.61 -8.85 -17.81
CA GLN A 46 30.62 -8.20 -18.65
C GLN A 46 31.20 -6.95 -17.97
N GLU A 47 30.37 -6.10 -17.36
CA GLU A 47 30.82 -4.95 -16.55
C GLU A 47 31.81 -5.36 -15.45
N LEU A 48 31.52 -6.48 -14.76
CA LEU A 48 32.39 -7.03 -13.74
C LEU A 48 33.69 -7.62 -14.34
N ALA A 49 33.63 -8.24 -15.51
CA ALA A 49 34.80 -8.74 -16.22
C ALA A 49 35.73 -7.60 -16.67
N ASP A 50 35.17 -6.53 -17.23
CA ASP A 50 35.92 -5.35 -17.66
C ASP A 50 36.53 -4.61 -16.45
N SER A 51 35.82 -4.55 -15.32
CA SER A 51 36.36 -4.03 -14.06
C SER A 51 37.50 -4.89 -13.50
N ILE A 52 37.35 -6.22 -13.47
CA ILE A 52 38.42 -7.16 -13.07
C ILE A 52 39.65 -7.00 -13.97
N LYS A 53 39.44 -6.83 -15.27
CA LYS A 53 40.50 -6.63 -16.27
C LYS A 53 41.21 -5.29 -16.11
N ALA A 54 40.48 -4.21 -15.79
CA ALA A 54 41.03 -2.89 -15.52
C ALA A 54 41.83 -2.82 -14.21
N THR A 55 41.41 -3.56 -13.18
CA THR A 55 42.11 -3.66 -11.89
C THR A 55 43.25 -4.69 -11.89
N GLY A 56 43.35 -5.54 -12.93
CA GLY A 56 44.38 -6.59 -13.05
C GLY A 56 44.10 -7.86 -12.24
N GLY A 57 42.87 -8.03 -11.72
CA GLY A 57 42.47 -9.16 -10.89
C GLY A 57 41.16 -8.90 -10.13
N ALA A 58 40.60 -9.96 -9.53
CA ALA A 58 39.44 -9.81 -8.64
C ALA A 58 39.89 -9.41 -7.23
N LEU A 59 39.35 -8.34 -6.67
CA LEU A 59 39.76 -7.82 -5.35
C LEU A 59 39.23 -8.63 -4.15
N GLN A 60 38.06 -9.29 -4.30
CA GLN A 60 37.41 -10.02 -3.21
C GLN A 60 37.53 -11.54 -3.42
N PRO A 61 38.02 -12.31 -2.43
CA PRO A 61 38.28 -13.74 -2.58
C PRO A 61 36.99 -14.57 -2.70
N ILE A 62 37.00 -15.56 -3.59
CA ILE A 62 35.93 -16.57 -3.69
C ILE A 62 36.07 -17.63 -2.58
N LEU A 63 35.01 -18.35 -2.24
CA LEU A 63 35.06 -19.48 -1.30
C LEU A 63 35.14 -20.79 -2.08
N LEU A 64 36.16 -21.59 -1.79
CA LEU A 64 36.42 -22.90 -2.38
C LEU A 64 36.47 -23.99 -1.31
N ARG A 65 36.17 -25.23 -1.71
CA ARG A 65 36.52 -26.45 -0.97
C ARG A 65 37.37 -27.38 -1.85
N PRO A 66 38.18 -28.30 -1.28
CA PRO A 66 38.75 -29.39 -2.07
C PRO A 66 37.63 -30.19 -2.77
N LEU A 67 37.84 -30.61 -4.02
CA LEU A 67 36.84 -31.36 -4.79
C LEU A 67 36.50 -32.68 -4.06
N PRO A 68 35.24 -32.91 -3.64
CA PRO A 68 34.90 -34.09 -2.83
C PRO A 68 34.96 -35.37 -3.68
N ALA A 69 35.27 -36.49 -3.03
CA ALA A 69 35.49 -37.79 -3.70
C ALA A 69 34.29 -38.22 -4.57
N SER A 70 33.07 -37.93 -4.14
CA SER A 70 31.81 -38.16 -4.87
C SER A 70 31.77 -37.49 -6.25
N ARG A 71 32.42 -36.33 -6.41
CA ARG A 71 32.33 -35.48 -7.61
C ARG A 71 33.50 -35.64 -8.56
N ILE A 72 34.51 -36.45 -8.20
CA ILE A 72 35.68 -36.72 -9.06
C ILE A 72 35.25 -37.36 -10.39
N GLY A 73 34.25 -38.26 -10.38
CA GLY A 73 33.74 -38.90 -11.59
C GLY A 73 33.03 -37.93 -12.54
N ASP A 74 32.12 -37.11 -12.01
CA ASP A 74 31.39 -36.09 -12.80
C ASP A 74 32.36 -35.08 -13.42
N GLU A 75 33.29 -34.57 -12.62
CA GLU A 75 34.28 -33.58 -13.04
C GLU A 75 35.29 -34.16 -14.06
N GLN A 76 35.60 -35.45 -13.99
CA GLN A 76 36.38 -36.14 -15.05
C GLN A 76 35.62 -36.21 -16.38
N GLN A 77 34.29 -36.38 -16.37
CA GLN A 77 33.48 -36.36 -17.60
C GLN A 77 33.38 -34.95 -18.17
N ILE A 78 33.13 -33.95 -17.32
CA ILE A 78 33.04 -32.53 -17.70
C ILE A 78 34.38 -32.04 -18.28
N ALA A 79 35.49 -32.24 -17.56
CA ALA A 79 36.82 -31.83 -18.03
C ALA A 79 37.21 -32.50 -19.36
N LYS A 80 36.83 -33.77 -19.57
CA LYS A 80 37.04 -34.49 -20.84
C LYS A 80 36.22 -33.90 -21.99
N ALA A 81 34.97 -33.50 -21.75
CA ALA A 81 34.13 -32.84 -22.74
C ALA A 81 34.64 -31.43 -23.09
N GLU A 82 35.06 -30.68 -22.07
CA GLU A 82 35.61 -29.32 -22.16
C GLU A 82 37.10 -29.29 -22.60
N LYS A 83 37.72 -30.46 -22.82
CA LYS A 83 39.14 -30.66 -23.22
C LYS A 83 40.16 -29.96 -22.30
N ARG A 84 39.89 -29.93 -21.00
CA ARG A 84 40.76 -29.34 -19.97
C ARG A 84 41.21 -30.38 -18.95
N GLU A 85 42.12 -29.97 -18.07
CA GLU A 85 42.49 -30.77 -16.91
C GLU A 85 41.36 -30.80 -15.87
N ARG A 86 41.34 -31.87 -15.06
CA ARG A 86 40.35 -32.06 -13.98
C ARG A 86 40.60 -31.02 -12.89
N ALA A 87 39.55 -30.31 -12.46
CA ALA A 87 39.64 -29.40 -11.33
C ALA A 87 40.10 -30.11 -10.04
N GLN A 88 40.67 -29.33 -9.12
CA GLN A 88 41.12 -29.77 -7.80
C GLN A 88 40.26 -29.20 -6.67
N TYR A 89 39.56 -28.10 -6.94
CA TYR A 89 38.67 -27.41 -6.02
C TYR A 89 37.25 -27.36 -6.58
N GLU A 90 36.26 -27.31 -5.69
CA GLU A 90 34.88 -26.93 -6.01
C GLU A 90 34.59 -25.52 -5.47
N LEU A 91 33.92 -24.72 -6.29
CA LEU A 91 33.40 -23.43 -5.91
C LEU A 91 32.19 -23.54 -4.96
N VAL A 92 32.26 -22.87 -3.81
CA VAL A 92 31.19 -22.80 -2.82
C VAL A 92 30.44 -21.47 -2.91
N ALA A 93 31.14 -20.34 -3.01
CA ALA A 93 30.52 -19.01 -3.14
C ALA A 93 31.35 -18.05 -4.01
N GLY A 94 30.67 -17.11 -4.69
CA GLY A 94 31.31 -16.14 -5.58
C GLY A 94 31.30 -16.46 -7.08
N GLU A 95 30.36 -17.28 -7.58
CA GLU A 95 30.21 -17.67 -9.00
C GLU A 95 30.29 -16.50 -10.00
N ARG A 96 29.68 -15.35 -9.68
CA ARG A 96 29.78 -14.13 -10.52
C ARG A 96 31.24 -13.70 -10.74
N ARG A 97 32.07 -13.76 -9.69
CA ARG A 97 33.47 -13.35 -9.71
C ARG A 97 34.32 -14.35 -10.47
N TRP A 98 34.12 -15.66 -10.26
CA TRP A 98 34.80 -16.71 -11.03
C TRP A 98 34.51 -16.62 -12.54
N ARG A 99 33.23 -16.50 -12.93
CA ARG A 99 32.84 -16.32 -14.36
C ARG A 99 33.36 -15.01 -14.95
N ALA A 100 33.33 -13.91 -14.20
CA ALA A 100 33.88 -12.65 -14.66
C ALA A 100 35.42 -12.70 -14.82
N SER A 101 36.14 -13.42 -13.95
CA SER A 101 37.58 -13.68 -14.12
C SER A 101 37.89 -14.55 -15.35
N GLN A 102 37.03 -15.52 -15.69
CA GLN A 102 37.14 -16.28 -16.95
C GLN A 102 36.98 -15.37 -18.17
N LEU A 103 35.95 -14.52 -18.20
CA LEU A 103 35.70 -13.56 -19.29
C LEU A 103 36.80 -12.49 -19.40
N ALA A 104 37.34 -12.05 -18.27
CA ALA A 104 38.46 -11.11 -18.20
C ALA A 104 39.80 -11.72 -18.69
N GLY A 105 39.91 -13.05 -18.73
CA GLY A 105 41.12 -13.77 -19.13
C GLY A 105 42.20 -13.83 -18.05
N VAL A 106 41.82 -13.74 -16.77
CA VAL A 106 42.78 -13.77 -15.65
C VAL A 106 43.20 -15.21 -15.34
N ALA A 107 44.50 -15.46 -15.19
CA ALA A 107 45.03 -16.81 -14.95
C ALA A 107 44.67 -17.36 -13.55
N GLU A 108 44.72 -16.52 -12.52
CA GLU A 108 44.49 -16.90 -11.12
C GLU A 108 43.53 -15.94 -10.42
N ILE A 109 42.74 -16.45 -9.47
CA ILE A 109 41.80 -15.68 -8.66
C ILE A 109 42.13 -15.89 -7.16
N PRO A 110 42.11 -14.84 -6.31
CA PRO A 110 42.23 -15.05 -4.88
C PRO A 110 41.05 -15.85 -4.34
N ALA A 111 41.33 -16.81 -3.48
CA ALA A 111 40.37 -17.74 -2.92
C ALA A 111 40.67 -18.06 -1.46
N MET A 112 39.60 -18.25 -0.68
CA MET A 112 39.66 -18.92 0.61
C MET A 112 39.30 -20.39 0.41
N ILE A 113 40.25 -21.30 0.66
CA ILE A 113 40.02 -22.74 0.63
C ILE A 113 39.68 -23.22 2.04
N ARG A 114 38.53 -23.90 2.19
CA ARG A 114 38.07 -24.49 3.44
C ARG A 114 37.57 -25.92 3.20
N PRO A 115 38.06 -26.95 3.91
CA PRO A 115 37.42 -28.27 3.92
C PRO A 115 35.99 -28.14 4.47
N MET A 116 34.99 -28.62 3.72
CA MET A 116 33.56 -28.50 4.05
C MET A 116 32.79 -29.73 3.53
N SER A 117 31.85 -30.24 4.34
CA SER A 117 30.89 -31.27 3.95
C SER A 117 29.99 -30.82 2.79
N ASP A 118 29.27 -31.76 2.18
CA ASP A 118 28.29 -31.45 1.13
C ASP A 118 27.14 -30.57 1.61
N ALA A 119 26.73 -30.72 2.88
CA ALA A 119 25.69 -29.92 3.49
C ALA A 119 26.22 -28.57 4.02
N GLU A 120 27.44 -28.54 4.59
CA GLU A 120 28.11 -27.29 5.00
C GLU A 120 28.37 -26.37 3.79
N ALA A 121 28.82 -26.94 2.67
CA ALA A 121 29.07 -26.21 1.44
C ALA A 121 27.75 -25.66 0.84
N LEU A 122 26.68 -26.46 0.83
CA LEU A 122 25.39 -26.02 0.33
C LEU A 122 24.76 -24.96 1.24
N ARG A 123 24.80 -25.13 2.57
CA ARG A 123 24.34 -24.12 3.54
C ARG A 123 25.12 -22.81 3.38
N ALA A 124 26.43 -22.85 3.18
CA ALA A 124 27.23 -21.65 2.90
C ALA A 124 26.86 -20.98 1.56
N ALA A 125 26.61 -21.75 0.50
CA ALA A 125 26.18 -21.23 -0.80
C ALA A 125 24.77 -20.60 -0.75
N VAL A 126 23.82 -21.23 -0.06
CA VAL A 126 22.46 -20.70 0.10
C VAL A 126 22.45 -19.47 1.00
N ILE A 127 23.24 -19.44 2.10
CA ILE A 127 23.36 -18.25 2.96
C ILE A 127 24.01 -17.07 2.22
N GLU A 128 25.08 -17.26 1.42
CA GLU A 128 25.63 -16.16 0.60
C GLU A 128 24.60 -15.62 -0.40
N ASN A 129 23.80 -16.50 -1.00
CA ASN A 129 22.74 -16.11 -1.92
C ASN A 129 21.59 -15.36 -1.20
N LEU A 130 21.20 -15.79 0.01
CA LEU A 130 20.19 -15.13 0.85
C LEU A 130 20.62 -13.75 1.38
N GLN A 131 21.92 -13.53 1.57
CA GLN A 131 22.48 -12.25 2.03
C GLN A 131 22.63 -11.19 0.91
N ARG A 132 22.19 -11.49 -0.33
CA ARG A 132 22.21 -10.56 -1.45
C ARG A 132 21.18 -9.44 -1.31
N THR A 133 21.53 -8.25 -1.81
CA THR A 133 20.61 -7.10 -1.91
C THR A 133 19.61 -7.21 -3.08
N ASP A 134 19.80 -8.16 -3.99
CA ASP A 134 19.02 -8.37 -5.22
C ASP A 134 18.33 -9.75 -5.26
N ILE A 135 17.84 -10.24 -4.11
CA ILE A 135 17.07 -11.50 -3.99
C ILE A 135 15.56 -11.23 -3.95
N THR A 136 14.78 -12.01 -4.71
CA THR A 136 13.30 -11.97 -4.67
C THR A 136 12.73 -12.74 -3.48
N LYS A 137 11.50 -12.42 -3.05
CA LYS A 137 10.87 -13.13 -1.92
C LYS A 137 10.59 -14.61 -2.20
N LEU A 138 10.44 -15.01 -3.47
CA LEU A 138 10.31 -16.41 -3.86
C LEU A 138 11.65 -17.14 -3.79
N GLU A 139 12.75 -16.57 -4.31
CA GLU A 139 14.10 -17.15 -4.12
C GLU A 139 14.48 -17.25 -2.62
N GLU A 140 14.07 -16.28 -1.81
CA GLU A 140 14.29 -16.30 -0.36
C GLU A 140 13.51 -17.44 0.32
N ALA A 141 12.27 -17.68 -0.11
CA ALA A 141 11.42 -18.78 0.36
C ALA A 141 11.94 -20.16 -0.09
N GLU A 142 12.36 -20.28 -1.35
CA GLU A 142 12.99 -21.48 -1.91
C GLU A 142 14.30 -21.79 -1.17
N GLY A 143 15.14 -20.79 -0.88
CA GLY A 143 16.37 -20.96 -0.10
C GLY A 143 16.13 -21.39 1.35
N TYR A 144 15.13 -20.83 2.04
CA TYR A 144 14.75 -21.30 3.39
C TYR A 144 14.19 -22.73 3.37
N ARG A 145 13.44 -23.11 2.32
CA ARG A 145 12.95 -24.48 2.12
C ARG A 145 14.11 -25.45 1.88
N GLU A 146 15.01 -25.13 0.95
CA GLU A 146 16.20 -25.94 0.65
C GLU A 146 17.07 -26.15 1.90
N LEU A 147 17.26 -25.12 2.74
CA LEU A 147 17.97 -25.25 4.01
C LEU A 147 17.29 -26.23 4.98
N LEU A 148 15.96 -26.18 5.14
CA LEU A 148 15.23 -27.12 6.01
C LEU A 148 15.24 -28.55 5.46
N ASP A 149 15.06 -28.73 4.16
CA ASP A 149 14.93 -30.04 3.52
C ASP A 149 16.26 -30.84 3.56
N LEU A 150 17.39 -30.18 3.87
CA LEU A 150 18.68 -30.82 4.18
C LEU A 150 18.74 -31.49 5.57
N GLY A 151 17.80 -31.20 6.47
CA GLY A 151 17.67 -31.86 7.79
C GLY A 151 18.73 -31.50 8.85
N GLU A 152 19.84 -30.82 8.49
CA GLU A 152 20.91 -30.42 9.41
C GLU A 152 20.65 -29.08 10.15
N THR A 153 19.51 -28.43 9.93
CA THR A 153 19.18 -27.13 10.55
C THR A 153 17.68 -26.99 10.84
N THR A 154 17.31 -26.00 11.65
CA THR A 154 15.92 -25.70 12.02
C THR A 154 15.55 -24.27 11.62
N ALA A 155 14.26 -23.94 11.60
CA ALA A 155 13.78 -22.61 11.22
C ALA A 155 14.24 -21.52 12.20
N GLU A 156 14.50 -21.86 13.46
CA GLU A 156 15.14 -21.01 14.47
C GLU A 156 16.58 -20.69 14.07
N LYS A 157 17.37 -21.72 13.75
CA LYS A 157 18.79 -21.59 13.39
C LYS A 157 19.02 -20.91 12.03
N ILE A 158 18.11 -21.12 11.07
CA ILE A 158 18.06 -20.31 9.83
C ILE A 158 17.83 -18.84 10.17
N ALA A 159 16.89 -18.52 11.08
CA ALA A 159 16.62 -17.14 11.46
C ALA A 159 17.82 -16.47 12.14
N GLU A 160 18.56 -17.20 12.98
CA GLU A 160 19.85 -16.78 13.54
C GLU A 160 20.88 -16.52 12.43
N ASP A 161 21.11 -17.48 11.52
CA ASP A 161 22.07 -17.38 10.40
C ASP A 161 21.84 -16.15 9.51
N VAL A 162 20.57 -15.72 9.31
CA VAL A 162 20.21 -14.57 8.46
C VAL A 162 19.84 -13.30 9.22
N GLY A 163 19.93 -13.28 10.56
CA GLY A 163 19.58 -12.13 11.39
C GLY A 163 18.10 -11.71 11.26
N LYS A 164 17.18 -12.67 11.21
CA LYS A 164 15.73 -12.46 11.12
C LYS A 164 15.00 -13.14 12.29
N SER A 165 13.70 -12.87 12.43
CA SER A 165 12.88 -13.61 13.38
C SER A 165 12.42 -14.95 12.80
N ARG A 166 12.26 -15.96 13.66
CA ARG A 166 11.62 -17.24 13.33
C ARG A 166 10.32 -17.05 12.52
N THR A 167 9.44 -16.18 13.01
CA THR A 167 8.15 -15.85 12.37
C THR A 167 8.30 -15.26 10.97
N TYR A 168 9.35 -14.48 10.72
CA TYR A 168 9.66 -13.98 9.38
C TYR A 168 10.04 -15.12 8.43
N VAL A 169 10.90 -16.05 8.86
CA VAL A 169 11.29 -17.23 8.04
C VAL A 169 10.06 -18.07 7.68
N PHE A 170 9.15 -18.34 8.64
CA PHE A 170 7.88 -19.03 8.35
C PHE A 170 6.98 -18.25 7.38
N ASN A 171 6.78 -16.94 7.58
CA ASN A 171 5.97 -16.10 6.67
C ASN A 171 6.56 -16.02 5.25
N VAL A 172 7.88 -16.06 5.10
CA VAL A 172 8.54 -16.13 3.78
C VAL A 172 8.36 -17.51 3.16
N MET A 173 8.64 -18.61 3.88
CA MET A 173 8.37 -19.96 3.37
C MET A 173 6.89 -20.17 3.01
N LYS A 174 5.96 -19.49 3.69
CA LYS A 174 4.52 -19.66 3.48
C LYS A 174 4.07 -19.31 2.06
N ILE A 175 4.73 -18.38 1.36
CA ILE A 175 4.35 -18.05 -0.03
C ILE A 175 4.68 -19.17 -1.04
N LEU A 176 5.36 -20.24 -0.63
CA LEU A 176 5.45 -21.47 -1.44
C LEU A 176 4.12 -22.23 -1.52
N ASP A 177 3.17 -21.99 -0.60
CA ASP A 177 1.82 -22.58 -0.65
C ASP A 177 0.90 -21.90 -1.69
N LEU A 178 1.41 -20.89 -2.41
CA LEU A 178 0.74 -20.29 -3.56
C LEU A 178 0.74 -21.24 -4.76
N CYS A 179 -0.39 -21.29 -5.47
CA CYS A 179 -0.48 -21.89 -6.79
C CYS A 179 0.26 -21.04 -7.84
N GLU A 180 0.67 -21.68 -8.95
CA GLU A 180 1.62 -21.08 -9.89
C GLU A 180 1.11 -19.79 -10.55
N GLU A 181 -0.19 -19.66 -10.83
CA GLU A 181 -0.80 -18.40 -11.32
C GLU A 181 -0.57 -17.22 -10.36
N VAL A 182 -0.63 -17.44 -9.04
CA VAL A 182 -0.44 -16.39 -8.04
C VAL A 182 1.05 -16.16 -7.76
N ARG A 183 1.89 -17.20 -7.83
CA ARG A 183 3.35 -17.04 -7.82
C ARG A 183 3.83 -16.20 -9.01
N GLU A 184 3.33 -16.48 -10.21
CA GLU A 184 3.60 -15.67 -11.40
C GLU A 184 3.24 -14.21 -11.18
N VAL A 185 2.04 -13.92 -10.65
CA VAL A 185 1.59 -12.55 -10.38
C VAL A 185 2.42 -11.87 -9.27
N LEU A 186 3.02 -12.63 -8.35
CA LEU A 186 4.05 -12.13 -7.41
C LEU A 186 5.44 -11.93 -8.06
N ARG A 187 5.86 -12.77 -9.02
CA ARG A 187 7.14 -12.63 -9.75
C ARG A 187 7.21 -11.34 -10.56
N LYS A 188 6.09 -10.92 -11.14
CA LYS A 188 5.95 -9.60 -11.80
C LYS A 188 6.03 -8.46 -10.78
N GLY A 189 5.39 -8.63 -9.63
CA GLY A 189 5.22 -7.57 -8.63
C GLY A 189 3.85 -6.91 -8.61
N ASP A 190 2.89 -7.44 -9.39
CA ASP A 190 1.48 -7.02 -9.46
C ASP A 190 0.80 -7.06 -8.06
N ILE A 191 1.28 -7.96 -7.20
CA ILE A 191 1.00 -8.01 -5.76
C ILE A 191 2.29 -7.93 -4.94
N ASP A 192 2.21 -7.34 -3.75
CA ASP A 192 3.31 -7.32 -2.81
C ASP A 192 3.34 -8.58 -1.93
N PHE A 193 4.49 -8.81 -1.27
CA PHE A 193 4.70 -9.91 -0.33
C PHE A 193 3.62 -9.98 0.77
N SER A 194 3.10 -8.84 1.22
CA SER A 194 2.03 -8.74 2.22
C SER A 194 0.73 -9.35 1.73
N ARG A 195 0.30 -9.03 0.49
CA ARG A 195 -0.88 -9.62 -0.14
C ARG A 195 -0.67 -11.09 -0.51
N ALA A 196 0.53 -11.44 -0.96
CA ALA A 196 0.91 -12.83 -1.24
C ALA A 196 0.76 -13.75 -0.01
N GLN A 197 1.18 -13.29 1.18
CA GLN A 197 0.97 -14.02 2.44
C GLN A 197 -0.50 -14.24 2.79
N LEU A 198 -1.39 -13.29 2.47
CA LEU A 198 -2.83 -13.44 2.68
C LEU A 198 -3.41 -14.54 1.77
N LEU A 199 -3.04 -14.55 0.50
CA LEU A 199 -3.46 -15.57 -0.46
C LEU A 199 -2.90 -16.95 -0.12
N ALA A 200 -1.64 -17.04 0.32
CA ALA A 200 -0.98 -18.29 0.68
C ALA A 200 -1.59 -19.03 1.90
N ARG A 201 -2.50 -18.40 2.63
CA ARG A 201 -3.26 -19.02 3.72
C ARG A 201 -4.54 -19.71 3.25
N ILE A 202 -4.99 -19.44 2.02
CA ILE A 202 -6.20 -20.03 1.41
C ILE A 202 -5.82 -21.41 0.84
N PRO A 203 -6.44 -22.52 1.30
CA PRO A 203 -5.94 -23.87 1.01
C PRO A 203 -6.35 -24.45 -0.36
N SER A 204 -7.05 -23.69 -1.20
CA SER A 204 -7.47 -24.13 -2.55
C SER A 204 -6.94 -23.16 -3.60
N ALA A 205 -6.23 -23.69 -4.60
CA ALA A 205 -5.71 -22.91 -5.72
C ALA A 205 -6.80 -22.11 -6.45
N GLN A 206 -7.99 -22.70 -6.65
CA GLN A 206 -9.13 -22.01 -7.27
C GLN A 206 -9.61 -20.82 -6.43
N LEU A 207 -9.60 -20.96 -5.09
CA LEU A 207 -9.94 -19.86 -4.19
C LEU A 207 -8.83 -18.81 -4.12
N GLN A 208 -7.55 -19.20 -4.20
CA GLN A 208 -6.42 -18.26 -4.32
C GLN A 208 -6.53 -17.42 -5.60
N ILE A 209 -6.84 -18.03 -6.74
CA ILE A 209 -7.02 -17.33 -8.03
C ILE A 209 -8.24 -16.39 -8.00
N LYS A 210 -9.34 -16.80 -7.36
CA LYS A 210 -10.52 -15.94 -7.18
C LYS A 210 -10.20 -14.75 -6.25
N ALA A 211 -9.59 -15.02 -5.10
CA ALA A 211 -9.17 -13.99 -4.14
C ALA A 211 -8.14 -13.02 -4.75
N LEU A 212 -7.22 -13.51 -5.59
CA LEU A 212 -6.28 -12.68 -6.34
C LEU A 212 -7.02 -11.63 -7.20
N LYS A 213 -8.03 -12.07 -7.98
CA LYS A 213 -8.85 -11.18 -8.82
C LYS A 213 -9.61 -10.15 -7.97
N ASP A 214 -10.11 -10.56 -6.80
CA ASP A 214 -10.78 -9.65 -5.86
C ASP A 214 -9.85 -8.59 -5.26
N ILE A 215 -8.59 -8.93 -4.93
CA ILE A 215 -7.61 -7.98 -4.34
C ILE A 215 -6.82 -7.16 -5.36
N THR A 216 -6.82 -7.54 -6.64
CA THR A 216 -6.21 -6.76 -7.74
C THR A 216 -7.22 -5.89 -8.48
N ARG A 217 -8.53 -6.13 -8.34
CA ARG A 217 -9.59 -5.29 -8.90
C ARG A 217 -9.48 -3.86 -8.39
N THR A 218 -9.12 -2.94 -9.29
CA THR A 218 -9.06 -1.51 -9.02
C THR A 218 -10.46 -0.91 -8.79
N ASP A 219 -10.50 0.21 -8.09
CA ASP A 219 -11.70 1.05 -8.00
C ASP A 219 -11.87 1.97 -9.23
N TRP A 220 -12.80 2.93 -9.16
CA TRP A 220 -13.07 3.90 -10.23
C TRP A 220 -11.96 4.96 -10.42
N GLN A 221 -11.00 5.05 -9.51
CA GLN A 221 -9.80 5.89 -9.63
C GLN A 221 -8.60 5.10 -10.18
N GLY A 222 -8.77 3.80 -10.42
CA GLY A 222 -7.68 2.91 -10.84
C GLY A 222 -6.80 2.42 -9.69
N GLU A 223 -7.21 2.58 -8.43
CA GLU A 223 -6.37 2.21 -7.28
C GLU A 223 -6.66 0.79 -6.78
N LYS A 224 -5.59 0.00 -6.55
CA LYS A 224 -5.68 -1.37 -6.01
C LYS A 224 -6.04 -1.33 -4.50
N PRO A 225 -6.92 -2.21 -3.98
CA PRO A 225 -7.31 -2.26 -2.58
C PRO A 225 -6.15 -2.21 -1.58
N SER A 226 -6.34 -1.46 -0.48
CA SER A 226 -5.37 -1.40 0.63
C SER A 226 -5.18 -2.77 1.30
N TYR A 227 -4.02 -3.02 1.93
CA TYR A 227 -3.75 -4.28 2.64
C TYR A 227 -4.86 -4.65 3.63
N ARG A 228 -5.41 -3.69 4.39
CA ARG A 228 -6.51 -3.95 5.34
C ARG A 228 -7.79 -4.39 4.63
N ALA A 229 -8.13 -3.78 3.49
CA ALA A 229 -9.25 -4.21 2.68
C ALA A 229 -9.04 -5.61 2.08
N CYS A 230 -7.80 -5.96 1.70
CA CYS A 230 -7.45 -7.33 1.29
C CYS A 230 -7.60 -8.32 2.44
N GLU A 231 -7.14 -7.97 3.64
CA GLU A 231 -7.20 -8.79 4.85
C GLU A 231 -8.63 -9.03 5.33
N ASP A 232 -9.46 -7.97 5.39
CA ASP A 232 -10.90 -8.08 5.67
C ASP A 232 -11.62 -8.90 4.58
N LEU A 233 -11.28 -8.72 3.30
CA LEU A 233 -11.87 -9.51 2.22
C LEU A 233 -11.53 -11.00 2.37
N VAL A 234 -10.27 -11.36 2.65
CA VAL A 234 -9.89 -12.76 2.90
C VAL A 234 -10.56 -13.31 4.16
N GLN A 235 -10.64 -12.55 5.26
CA GLN A 235 -11.28 -12.98 6.53
C GLN A 235 -12.82 -13.11 6.48
N ASN A 236 -13.48 -12.56 5.46
CA ASN A 236 -14.94 -12.63 5.31
C ASN A 236 -15.40 -13.46 4.09
N GLU A 237 -14.64 -13.52 3.00
CA GLU A 237 -15.00 -14.24 1.77
C GLU A 237 -14.30 -15.60 1.58
N TYR A 238 -13.19 -15.87 2.28
CA TYR A 238 -12.36 -17.06 2.01
C TYR A 238 -11.97 -17.85 3.27
N MET A 239 -11.69 -17.16 4.37
CA MET A 239 -11.21 -17.73 5.63
C MET A 239 -12.06 -17.19 6.78
N VAL A 240 -13.29 -17.68 6.89
CA VAL A 240 -14.35 -17.10 7.73
C VAL A 240 -14.12 -17.40 9.22
N ARG A 241 -14.10 -16.36 10.04
CA ARG A 241 -13.85 -16.50 11.49
C ARG A 241 -15.00 -17.18 12.24
N LEU A 242 -14.66 -18.18 13.06
CA LEU A 242 -15.62 -18.90 13.91
C LEU A 242 -16.00 -18.11 15.18
N ASP A 243 -15.19 -17.16 15.64
CA ASP A 243 -15.56 -16.25 16.74
C ASP A 243 -16.66 -15.23 16.35
N ARG A 244 -16.98 -15.14 15.05
CA ARG A 244 -18.10 -14.38 14.49
C ARG A 244 -19.24 -15.30 13.98
N ALA A 245 -19.22 -16.60 14.30
CA ALA A 245 -20.27 -17.53 13.88
C ALA A 245 -21.62 -17.14 14.51
N LYS A 246 -22.67 -17.08 13.67
CA LYS A 246 -24.05 -16.87 14.14
C LYS A 246 -24.63 -18.08 14.85
N PHE A 247 -23.96 -19.23 14.76
CA PHE A 247 -24.39 -20.53 15.23
C PHE A 247 -23.40 -21.12 16.25
N THR A 248 -23.87 -21.97 17.16
CA THR A 248 -23.03 -22.64 18.16
C THR A 248 -22.06 -23.61 17.48
N ILE A 249 -20.76 -23.43 17.66
CA ILE A 249 -19.73 -24.22 16.94
C ILE A 249 -19.72 -25.72 17.29
N THR A 250 -20.34 -26.15 18.40
CA THR A 250 -20.50 -27.56 18.79
C THR A 250 -21.78 -28.21 18.22
N ASP A 251 -22.65 -27.45 17.55
CA ASP A 251 -23.93 -27.95 17.05
C ASP A 251 -23.74 -28.78 15.77
N ALA A 252 -23.68 -30.11 15.93
CA ALA A 252 -23.58 -31.05 14.83
C ALA A 252 -24.89 -31.26 14.05
N SER A 253 -26.04 -30.75 14.54
CA SER A 253 -27.35 -30.99 13.91
C SER A 253 -27.61 -30.12 12.68
N LEU A 254 -26.93 -28.98 12.56
CA LEU A 254 -27.18 -27.96 11.52
C LEU A 254 -26.90 -28.47 10.11
N VAL A 255 -25.79 -29.20 9.92
CA VAL A 255 -25.42 -29.86 8.66
C VAL A 255 -24.84 -31.23 9.02
N PRO A 256 -25.68 -32.29 9.10
CA PRO A 256 -25.26 -33.59 9.63
C PRO A 256 -24.08 -34.24 8.89
N SER A 257 -23.96 -33.99 7.58
CA SER A 257 -22.82 -34.45 6.75
C SER A 257 -21.49 -33.76 7.06
N ALA A 258 -21.51 -32.65 7.81
CA ALA A 258 -20.33 -31.85 8.15
C ALA A 258 -20.11 -31.70 9.68
N GLY A 259 -20.96 -32.31 10.51
CA GLY A 259 -20.81 -32.45 11.95
C GLY A 259 -20.57 -31.15 12.75
N SER A 260 -19.98 -31.31 13.93
CA SER A 260 -19.54 -30.22 14.82
C SER A 260 -18.39 -29.42 14.18
N CYS A 261 -18.38 -28.09 14.34
CA CYS A 261 -17.22 -27.28 13.98
C CYS A 261 -16.10 -27.39 15.04
N ALA A 262 -16.38 -27.73 16.29
CA ALA A 262 -15.34 -27.91 17.32
C ALA A 262 -14.38 -29.06 16.99
N ASP A 263 -14.84 -30.07 16.27
CA ASP A 263 -14.08 -31.29 15.94
C ASP A 263 -13.64 -31.32 14.46
N CYS A 264 -13.93 -30.25 13.72
CA CYS A 264 -13.68 -30.15 12.29
C CYS A 264 -12.20 -29.90 11.96
N SER A 265 -11.62 -30.74 11.10
CA SER A 265 -10.25 -30.61 10.60
C SER A 265 -10.01 -29.39 9.70
N LYS A 266 -11.07 -28.76 9.16
CA LYS A 266 -10.99 -27.59 8.28
C LYS A 266 -10.85 -26.25 9.03
N ARG A 267 -10.66 -26.26 10.35
CA ARG A 267 -10.45 -25.05 11.17
C ARG A 267 -8.98 -24.87 11.56
N THR A 268 -8.51 -23.63 11.57
CA THR A 268 -7.11 -23.32 11.94
C THR A 268 -6.78 -23.78 13.37
N GLY A 269 -7.75 -23.73 14.28
CA GLY A 269 -7.60 -24.19 15.66
C GLY A 269 -7.48 -25.70 15.87
N ALA A 270 -7.62 -26.52 14.81
CA ALA A 270 -7.34 -27.96 14.83
C ALA A 270 -5.87 -28.28 14.46
N ASN A 271 -5.15 -27.35 13.84
CA ASN A 271 -3.71 -27.46 13.57
C ASN A 271 -2.94 -26.59 14.58
N ALA A 272 -2.07 -27.21 15.38
CA ALA A 272 -1.36 -26.54 16.47
C ALA A 272 -0.32 -25.50 16.02
N GLU A 273 0.08 -25.50 14.75
CA GLU A 273 1.02 -24.55 14.15
C GLU A 273 0.26 -23.35 13.56
N LEU A 274 -0.73 -23.59 12.69
CA LEU A 274 -1.60 -22.52 12.14
C LEU A 274 -2.30 -21.72 13.25
N LYS A 275 -2.68 -22.38 14.35
CA LYS A 275 -3.25 -21.72 15.54
C LYS A 275 -2.28 -20.78 16.27
N LYS A 276 -0.96 -21.01 16.18
CA LYS A 276 0.05 -20.08 16.74
C LYS A 276 0.26 -18.87 15.83
N GLU A 277 0.17 -19.06 14.51
CA GLU A 277 0.40 -18.00 13.51
C GLU A 277 -0.79 -17.05 13.35
N MET A 278 -2.03 -17.58 13.33
CA MET A 278 -3.23 -16.79 12.98
C MET A 278 -3.87 -16.03 14.17
N GLY A 279 -3.14 -15.90 15.29
CA GLY A 279 -3.59 -15.16 16.46
C GLY A 279 -4.69 -15.87 17.27
N ARG A 280 -5.56 -15.11 17.93
CA ARG A 280 -6.52 -15.65 18.93
C ARG A 280 -7.83 -16.20 18.35
N ALA A 281 -8.14 -15.96 17.08
CA ALA A 281 -9.42 -16.35 16.48
C ALA A 281 -9.30 -17.68 15.73
N ASP A 282 -10.20 -18.62 16.01
CA ASP A 282 -10.35 -19.83 15.21
C ASP A 282 -11.08 -19.50 13.90
N ILE A 283 -10.63 -20.09 12.79
CA ILE A 283 -10.98 -19.70 11.43
C ILE A 283 -11.35 -20.94 10.62
N CYS A 284 -12.52 -20.91 9.98
CA CYS A 284 -12.97 -21.94 9.05
C CYS A 284 -12.44 -21.65 7.65
N THR A 285 -11.89 -22.69 6.99
CA THR A 285 -11.42 -22.61 5.60
C THR A 285 -12.48 -23.05 4.56
N ASP A 286 -13.70 -23.35 5.02
CA ASP A 286 -14.80 -23.86 4.22
C ASP A 286 -16.01 -22.93 4.33
N LYS A 287 -16.01 -21.86 3.52
CA LYS A 287 -17.10 -20.87 3.49
C LYS A 287 -18.47 -21.51 3.14
N PRO A 288 -18.62 -22.39 2.14
CA PRO A 288 -19.90 -23.05 1.85
C PRO A 288 -20.46 -23.85 3.04
N CYS A 289 -19.62 -24.58 3.77
CA CYS A 289 -20.03 -25.28 4.99
C CYS A 289 -20.46 -24.31 6.11
N TYR A 290 -19.73 -23.21 6.30
CA TYR A 290 -20.09 -22.15 7.25
C TYR A 290 -21.42 -21.48 6.89
N GLU A 291 -21.64 -21.16 5.62
CA GLU A 291 -22.88 -20.51 5.13
C GLU A 291 -24.08 -21.45 5.27
N ALA A 292 -23.95 -22.73 4.88
CA ALA A 292 -25.01 -23.72 5.08
C ALA A 292 -25.36 -23.92 6.58
N LYS A 293 -24.36 -23.92 7.48
CA LYS A 293 -24.61 -23.98 8.94
C LYS A 293 -25.28 -22.71 9.47
N ALA A 294 -24.93 -21.53 8.95
CA ALA A 294 -25.58 -20.28 9.32
C ALA A 294 -27.02 -20.20 8.82
N GLU A 295 -27.28 -20.61 7.57
CA GLU A 295 -28.62 -20.69 6.99
C GLU A 295 -29.51 -21.69 7.73
N ALA A 296 -29.03 -22.92 7.99
CA ALA A 296 -29.73 -23.92 8.77
C ALA A 296 -30.05 -23.45 10.20
N HIS A 297 -29.14 -22.70 10.83
CA HIS A 297 -29.35 -22.12 12.16
C HIS A 297 -30.44 -21.03 12.14
N THR A 298 -30.38 -20.12 11.17
CA THR A 298 -31.44 -19.11 10.97
C THR A 298 -32.78 -19.74 10.63
N ALA A 299 -32.82 -20.77 9.78
CA ALA A 299 -34.04 -21.51 9.46
C ALA A 299 -34.63 -22.18 10.71
N ARG A 300 -33.79 -22.76 11.59
CA ARG A 300 -34.25 -23.29 12.89
C ARG A 300 -34.81 -22.21 13.80
N ILE A 301 -34.15 -21.06 13.93
CA ILE A 301 -34.65 -19.91 14.72
C ILE A 301 -36.01 -19.40 14.18
N VAL A 302 -36.14 -19.29 12.85
CA VAL A 302 -37.38 -18.88 12.18
C VAL A 302 -38.49 -19.90 12.40
N GLN A 303 -38.20 -21.20 12.34
CA GLN A 303 -39.19 -22.24 12.57
C GLN A 303 -39.60 -22.30 14.04
N GLU A 304 -38.65 -22.31 14.97
CA GLU A 304 -38.90 -22.22 16.41
C GLU A 304 -39.77 -21.00 16.78
N ALA A 305 -39.59 -19.86 16.10
CA ALA A 305 -40.43 -18.68 16.31
C ALA A 305 -41.87 -18.87 15.82
N LYS A 306 -42.06 -19.51 14.65
CA LYS A 306 -43.39 -19.87 14.11
C LYS A 306 -44.09 -20.90 14.98
N ASP A 307 -43.38 -21.92 15.44
CA ASP A 307 -43.90 -22.99 16.32
C ASP A 307 -44.36 -22.43 17.69
N LYS A 308 -43.69 -21.38 18.17
CA LYS A 308 -44.08 -20.60 19.36
C LYS A 308 -45.20 -19.57 19.08
N GLY A 309 -45.76 -19.55 17.87
CA GLY A 309 -46.89 -18.70 17.49
C GLY A 309 -46.54 -17.25 17.16
N HIS A 310 -45.26 -16.89 16.96
CA HIS A 310 -44.89 -15.55 16.54
C HIS A 310 -45.16 -15.32 15.05
N THR A 311 -45.61 -14.12 14.69
CA THR A 311 -45.49 -13.61 13.32
C THR A 311 -44.02 -13.34 13.03
N VAL A 312 -43.48 -13.87 11.91
CA VAL A 312 -42.06 -13.76 11.55
C VAL A 312 -41.92 -13.14 10.15
N ILE A 313 -41.21 -12.02 10.06
CA ILE A 313 -40.96 -11.24 8.84
C ILE A 313 -39.46 -11.31 8.51
N ILE A 314 -39.11 -11.75 7.29
CA ILE A 314 -37.74 -12.05 6.87
C ILE A 314 -37.47 -11.62 5.41
N GLY A 315 -36.20 -11.56 5.03
CA GLY A 315 -35.76 -11.27 3.67
C GLY A 315 -36.30 -9.94 3.15
N LYS A 316 -36.80 -9.93 1.91
CA LYS A 316 -37.23 -8.71 1.22
C LYS A 316 -38.34 -7.93 1.96
N GLU A 317 -39.22 -8.62 2.69
CA GLU A 317 -40.26 -7.93 3.48
C GLU A 317 -39.65 -7.19 4.68
N ALA A 318 -38.63 -7.77 5.34
CA ALA A 318 -37.88 -7.08 6.39
C ALA A 318 -37.00 -5.93 5.84
N GLU A 319 -36.42 -6.11 4.65
CA GLU A 319 -35.66 -5.06 3.95
C GLU A 319 -36.56 -3.87 3.55
N GLU A 320 -37.80 -4.12 3.09
CA GLU A 320 -38.78 -3.05 2.80
C GLU A 320 -39.29 -2.32 4.06
N LEU A 321 -39.09 -2.89 5.25
CA LEU A 321 -39.33 -2.22 6.53
C LEU A 321 -38.13 -1.43 7.05
N GLN A 322 -36.98 -1.41 6.38
CA GLN A 322 -35.79 -0.68 6.85
C GLN A 322 -35.90 0.84 6.61
N ALA A 323 -35.68 1.65 7.66
CA ALA A 323 -35.50 3.09 7.50
C ALA A 323 -34.16 3.45 6.84
N GLN A 324 -34.15 4.40 5.91
CA GLN A 324 -32.93 4.92 5.30
C GLN A 324 -32.11 5.71 6.34
N GLY A 325 -30.91 5.24 6.68
CA GLY A 325 -29.96 5.96 7.54
C GLY A 325 -29.06 5.06 8.39
N TYR A 326 -28.36 5.67 9.34
CA TYR A 326 -27.40 4.98 10.23
C TYR A 326 -28.04 4.24 11.41
N ASN A 327 -29.37 4.27 11.56
CA ASN A 327 -30.09 3.74 12.71
C ASN A 327 -30.92 2.50 12.30
N GLU A 328 -30.97 1.46 13.12
CA GLU A 328 -31.76 0.23 12.88
C GLU A 328 -33.28 0.43 13.08
N LYS A 329 -33.83 1.60 12.72
CA LYS A 329 -35.27 1.89 12.87
C LYS A 329 -36.10 1.15 11.82
N LEU A 330 -37.24 0.62 12.26
CA LEU A 330 -38.19 -0.09 11.41
C LEU A 330 -39.38 0.80 11.04
N LEU A 331 -39.80 0.77 9.78
CA LEU A 331 -40.84 1.63 9.23
C LEU A 331 -42.24 1.10 9.62
N GLY A 332 -42.86 1.77 10.59
CA GLY A 332 -44.18 1.38 11.12
C GLY A 332 -44.13 0.48 12.37
N TYR A 333 -42.95 0.05 12.79
CA TYR A 333 -42.71 -0.80 13.95
C TYR A 333 -41.73 -0.14 14.92
N ARG A 334 -41.74 -0.57 16.19
CA ARG A 334 -40.72 -0.23 17.19
C ARG A 334 -40.15 -1.50 17.80
N ARG A 335 -38.82 -1.60 17.85
CA ARG A 335 -38.08 -2.69 18.49
C ARG A 335 -38.30 -2.60 20.01
N LEU A 336 -38.58 -3.74 20.67
CA LEU A 336 -38.94 -3.75 22.09
C LEU A 336 -37.75 -3.51 23.03
N ASP A 337 -36.56 -3.94 22.63
CA ASP A 337 -35.34 -3.89 23.45
C ASP A 337 -34.42 -2.69 23.14
N ALA A 338 -34.70 -1.95 22.07
CA ALA A 338 -33.90 -0.80 21.66
C ALA A 338 -34.37 0.49 22.35
N ILE A 339 -33.42 1.27 22.87
CA ILE A 339 -33.74 2.52 23.59
C ILE A 339 -34.07 3.63 22.57
N GLU A 340 -33.45 3.63 21.39
CA GLU A 340 -33.72 4.61 20.32
C GLU A 340 -35.15 4.52 19.75
N ASP A 341 -35.82 3.38 19.93
CA ASP A 341 -37.21 3.11 19.53
C ASP A 341 -38.19 3.32 20.70
N SER A 342 -37.70 3.68 21.88
CA SER A 342 -38.52 3.99 23.05
C SER A 342 -38.92 5.46 23.12
N PRO A 343 -40.08 5.80 23.73
CA PRO A 343 -40.41 7.19 24.06
C PRO A 343 -39.49 7.80 25.14
N GLY A 344 -38.79 7.01 25.97
CA GLY A 344 -37.88 7.49 27.03
C GLY A 344 -36.71 6.53 27.29
N ASP A 345 -35.95 6.76 28.37
CA ASP A 345 -34.60 6.19 28.58
C ASP A 345 -34.53 4.68 28.94
N TYR A 346 -35.65 3.97 28.83
CA TYR A 346 -35.75 2.52 29.08
C TYR A 346 -36.35 1.81 27.85
N PRO A 347 -35.93 0.57 27.54
CA PRO A 347 -36.52 -0.20 26.45
C PRO A 347 -38.04 -0.39 26.63
N LEU A 348 -38.78 -0.42 25.52
CA LEU A 348 -40.24 -0.60 25.52
C LEU A 348 -40.68 -1.85 26.28
N ARG A 349 -39.91 -2.95 26.24
CA ARG A 349 -40.20 -4.18 27.00
C ARG A 349 -40.32 -3.92 28.51
N LYS A 350 -39.60 -2.95 29.07
CA LYS A 350 -39.70 -2.56 30.48
C LYS A 350 -40.92 -1.66 30.78
N ILE A 351 -41.46 -0.98 29.78
CA ILE A 351 -42.58 -0.04 29.93
C ILE A 351 -43.93 -0.73 29.70
N ILE A 352 -44.05 -1.52 28.62
CA ILE A 352 -45.32 -2.15 28.19
C ILE A 352 -45.32 -3.68 28.31
N GLY A 353 -44.19 -4.31 28.65
CA GLY A 353 -44.03 -5.77 28.59
C GLY A 353 -44.90 -6.56 29.57
N ASP A 354 -45.32 -5.98 30.70
CA ASP A 354 -46.26 -6.65 31.61
C ASP A 354 -47.70 -6.54 31.09
N GLN A 355 -48.10 -5.38 30.54
CA GLN A 355 -49.40 -5.23 29.88
C GLN A 355 -49.52 -6.13 28.63
N MET A 356 -48.42 -6.33 27.88
CA MET A 356 -48.37 -7.32 26.79
C MET A 356 -48.69 -8.73 27.26
N LYS A 357 -48.19 -9.17 28.43
CA LYS A 357 -48.51 -10.49 29.01
C LYS A 357 -49.99 -10.58 29.38
N THR A 358 -50.53 -9.54 30.03
CA THR A 358 -51.95 -9.44 30.43
C THR A 358 -52.90 -9.51 29.24
N GLU A 359 -52.55 -8.86 28.12
CA GLU A 359 -53.34 -8.87 26.87
C GLU A 359 -52.97 -10.04 25.92
N GLY A 360 -52.04 -10.93 26.28
CA GLY A 360 -51.60 -12.06 25.46
C GLY A 360 -50.87 -11.68 24.15
N ILE A 361 -50.34 -10.45 24.07
CA ILE A 361 -49.74 -9.90 22.85
C ILE A 361 -48.32 -10.45 22.65
N GLN A 362 -48.15 -11.27 21.62
CA GLN A 362 -46.82 -11.71 21.18
C GLN A 362 -46.12 -10.63 20.33
N PRO A 363 -44.78 -10.47 20.47
CA PRO A 363 -43.99 -9.64 19.57
C PRO A 363 -43.94 -10.24 18.16
N VAL A 364 -43.87 -9.36 17.16
CA VAL A 364 -43.50 -9.71 15.78
C VAL A 364 -41.98 -9.85 15.73
N LYS A 365 -41.49 -10.95 15.14
CA LYS A 365 -40.07 -11.23 14.95
C LYS A 365 -39.66 -10.71 13.57
N ILE A 366 -38.82 -9.69 13.50
CA ILE A 366 -38.38 -9.08 12.24
C ILE A 366 -36.88 -9.27 12.07
N GLU A 367 -36.44 -9.75 10.92
CA GLU A 367 -35.01 -9.93 10.62
C GLU A 367 -34.25 -8.59 10.72
N SER A 368 -33.10 -8.59 11.40
CA SER A 368 -32.25 -7.41 11.51
C SER A 368 -31.65 -7.06 10.13
N PRO A 369 -31.90 -5.86 9.57
CA PRO A 369 -31.37 -5.50 8.25
C PRO A 369 -29.83 -5.41 8.20
N ARG A 370 -29.17 -5.29 9.35
CA ARG A 370 -27.70 -5.33 9.47
C ARG A 370 -27.16 -6.72 9.80
N ARG A 371 -27.91 -7.51 10.55
CA ARG A 371 -27.49 -8.80 11.10
C ARG A 371 -28.42 -9.89 10.57
N LYS A 372 -28.36 -10.12 9.25
CA LYS A 372 -29.20 -11.12 8.55
C LYS A 372 -29.24 -12.44 9.30
N GLY A 373 -30.43 -12.97 9.49
CA GLY A 373 -30.71 -14.17 10.28
C GLY A 373 -30.83 -13.99 11.80
N GLU A 374 -30.62 -12.78 12.34
CA GLU A 374 -31.01 -12.41 13.71
C GLU A 374 -32.44 -11.86 13.71
N LEU A 375 -33.32 -12.40 14.56
CA LEU A 375 -34.70 -11.91 14.69
C LEU A 375 -34.83 -10.95 15.87
N VAL A 376 -35.25 -9.72 15.57
CA VAL A 376 -35.50 -8.65 16.56
C VAL A 376 -36.98 -8.62 16.93
N ASP A 377 -37.29 -8.54 18.23
CA ASP A 377 -38.65 -8.36 18.71
C ASP A 377 -39.13 -6.93 18.45
N ALA A 378 -40.25 -6.79 17.75
CA ALA A 378 -40.89 -5.51 17.49
C ALA A 378 -42.42 -5.57 17.66
N LEU A 379 -43.05 -4.41 17.83
CA LEU A 379 -44.51 -4.24 17.75
C LEU A 379 -44.87 -3.17 16.72
N PRO A 380 -46.04 -3.28 16.05
CA PRO A 380 -46.60 -2.18 15.27
C PRO A 380 -46.79 -0.92 16.12
N ASN A 381 -46.57 0.25 15.53
CA ASN A 381 -46.73 1.55 16.20
C ASN A 381 -48.12 1.70 16.85
N GLU A 382 -49.18 1.18 16.22
CA GLU A 382 -50.56 1.22 16.74
C GLU A 382 -50.74 0.37 18.01
N THR A 383 -50.08 -0.79 18.08
CA THR A 383 -50.10 -1.66 19.27
C THR A 383 -49.35 -1.01 20.43
N VAL A 384 -48.17 -0.44 20.16
CA VAL A 384 -47.40 0.34 21.15
C VAL A 384 -48.21 1.54 21.65
N LEU A 385 -48.95 2.20 20.75
CA LEU A 385 -49.84 3.31 21.09
C LEU A 385 -51.03 2.92 21.96
N ARG A 386 -51.62 1.74 21.75
CA ARG A 386 -52.68 1.22 22.63
C ARG A 386 -52.13 0.98 24.03
N LEU A 387 -51.00 0.28 24.13
CA LEU A 387 -50.41 -0.12 25.41
C LEU A 387 -49.91 1.08 26.22
N LEU A 388 -49.25 2.08 25.59
CA LEU A 388 -48.81 3.31 26.27
C LEU A 388 -49.96 4.23 26.72
N LYS A 389 -51.22 3.96 26.34
CA LYS A 389 -52.41 4.65 26.89
C LYS A 389 -53.02 3.92 28.08
N ILE A 390 -52.65 2.67 28.32
CA ILE A 390 -53.16 1.83 29.41
C ILE A 390 -52.18 1.82 30.59
N VAL A 391 -50.87 1.89 30.33
CA VAL A 391 -49.84 1.97 31.37
C VAL A 391 -49.80 3.36 32.02
N ASP A 392 -49.97 3.42 33.33
CA ASP A 392 -49.97 4.66 34.11
C ASP A 392 -48.70 5.51 33.91
N GLY A 393 -48.89 6.83 33.95
CA GLY A 393 -47.83 7.83 33.74
C GLY A 393 -47.33 7.98 32.30
N GLN A 394 -47.70 7.09 31.37
CA GLN A 394 -47.18 7.09 29.99
C GLN A 394 -47.92 8.04 29.02
N ALA A 395 -48.75 8.96 29.51
CA ALA A 395 -49.51 9.90 28.66
C ALA A 395 -48.63 10.66 27.65
N LYS A 396 -47.54 11.31 28.12
CA LYS A 396 -46.56 12.03 27.29
C LYS A 396 -45.83 11.10 26.30
N ALA A 397 -45.57 9.86 26.71
CA ALA A 397 -44.97 8.85 25.86
C ALA A 397 -45.93 8.45 24.72
N SER A 398 -47.21 8.23 25.02
CA SER A 398 -48.23 7.92 24.02
C SER A 398 -48.40 9.05 22.99
N GLU A 399 -48.35 10.32 23.43
CA GLU A 399 -48.43 11.50 22.55
C GLU A 399 -47.21 11.59 21.62
N LYS A 400 -45.99 11.38 22.15
CA LYS A 400 -44.76 11.33 21.36
C LYS A 400 -44.83 10.24 20.27
N VAL A 401 -45.22 9.03 20.64
CA VAL A 401 -45.38 7.93 19.65
C VAL A 401 -46.49 8.27 18.63
N ALA A 402 -47.57 8.97 19.02
CA ALA A 402 -48.66 9.30 18.12
C ALA A 402 -48.25 10.33 17.07
N LYS A 403 -47.45 11.33 17.48
CA LYS A 403 -46.84 12.31 16.59
C LYS A 403 -45.89 11.63 15.60
N GLU A 404 -44.98 10.77 16.09
CA GLU A 404 -44.04 10.04 15.23
C GLU A 404 -44.76 9.09 14.25
N ALA A 405 -45.79 8.37 14.70
CA ALA A 405 -46.57 7.47 13.84
C ALA A 405 -47.35 8.23 12.76
N ARG A 406 -47.91 9.40 13.09
CA ARG A 406 -48.57 10.28 12.12
C ARG A 406 -47.57 10.81 11.09
N GLN A 407 -46.41 11.33 11.53
CA GLN A 407 -45.35 11.81 10.64
C GLN A 407 -44.82 10.70 9.72
N PHE A 408 -44.73 9.46 10.21
CA PHE A 408 -44.41 8.30 9.38
C PHE A 408 -45.50 7.99 8.34
N SER A 409 -46.78 8.05 8.70
CA SER A 409 -47.89 7.84 7.75
C SER A 409 -47.92 8.91 6.65
N GLU A 410 -47.79 10.19 7.05
CA GLU A 410 -47.76 11.33 6.13
C GLU A 410 -46.54 11.28 5.19
N SER A 411 -45.34 10.93 5.70
CA SER A 411 -44.14 10.77 4.87
C SER A 411 -44.17 9.52 3.99
N LYS A 412 -44.73 8.39 4.43
CA LYS A 412 -44.95 7.19 3.59
C LYS A 412 -45.91 7.50 2.43
N LYS A 413 -46.97 8.28 2.68
CA LYS A 413 -47.90 8.77 1.64
C LYS A 413 -47.17 9.68 0.65
N ALA A 414 -46.43 10.68 1.13
CA ALA A 414 -45.65 11.58 0.27
C ALA A 414 -44.56 10.86 -0.54
N GLN A 415 -43.90 9.84 0.02
CA GLN A 415 -42.94 9.00 -0.71
C GLN A 415 -43.62 8.13 -1.78
N ALA A 416 -44.81 7.57 -1.50
CA ALA A 416 -45.58 6.82 -2.48
C ALA A 416 -46.05 7.73 -3.63
N GLU A 417 -46.51 8.93 -3.32
CA GLU A 417 -46.91 9.96 -4.30
C GLU A 417 -45.71 10.43 -5.13
N ALA A 418 -44.56 10.73 -4.51
CA ALA A 418 -43.33 11.10 -5.21
C ALA A 418 -42.78 9.96 -6.09
N LYS A 419 -42.87 8.69 -5.65
CA LYS A 419 -42.49 7.52 -6.43
C LYS A 419 -43.45 7.26 -7.60
N ALA A 420 -44.75 7.50 -7.41
CA ALA A 420 -45.75 7.44 -8.48
C ALA A 420 -45.51 8.55 -9.51
N GLN A 421 -45.27 9.78 -9.07
CA GLN A 421 -44.91 10.90 -9.95
C GLN A 421 -43.61 10.60 -10.70
N ALA A 422 -42.54 10.17 -10.03
CA ALA A 422 -41.28 9.82 -10.69
C ALA A 422 -41.45 8.70 -11.74
N LYS A 423 -42.30 7.70 -11.48
CA LYS A 423 -42.61 6.65 -12.46
C LYS A 423 -43.42 7.19 -13.65
N PHE A 424 -44.39 8.08 -13.41
CA PHE A 424 -45.14 8.76 -14.47
C PHE A 424 -44.21 9.65 -15.32
N GLU A 425 -43.38 10.46 -14.66
CA GLU A 425 -42.39 11.35 -15.29
C GLU A 425 -41.40 10.59 -16.16
N GLN A 426 -40.92 9.43 -15.70
CA GLN A 426 -40.05 8.58 -16.52
C GLN A 426 -40.82 7.99 -17.70
N ALA A 427 -41.99 7.37 -17.45
CA ALA A 427 -42.75 6.67 -18.49
C ALA A 427 -43.22 7.57 -19.64
N TRP A 428 -43.60 8.83 -19.39
CA TRP A 428 -43.93 9.74 -20.50
C TRP A 428 -42.70 10.23 -21.26
N ARG A 429 -41.54 10.36 -20.59
CA ARG A 429 -40.28 10.76 -21.22
C ARG A 429 -39.70 9.64 -22.08
N ASP A 430 -39.74 8.40 -21.61
CA ASP A 430 -39.34 7.23 -22.40
C ASP A 430 -40.20 7.13 -23.66
N ALA A 431 -41.53 7.21 -23.52
CA ALA A 431 -42.46 7.18 -24.65
C ALA A 431 -42.33 8.39 -25.59
N LEU A 432 -41.83 9.54 -25.12
CA LEU A 432 -41.48 10.69 -25.96
C LEU A 432 -40.14 10.47 -26.68
N LEU A 433 -39.14 9.92 -25.99
CA LEU A 433 -37.82 9.60 -26.53
C LEU A 433 -37.92 8.60 -27.67
N ASP A 434 -38.67 7.51 -27.50
CA ASP A 434 -38.93 6.53 -28.56
C ASP A 434 -39.56 7.18 -29.81
N ARG A 435 -40.56 8.05 -29.61
CA ARG A 435 -41.25 8.74 -30.71
C ARG A 435 -40.35 9.77 -31.40
N ALA A 436 -39.57 10.51 -30.64
CA ALA A 436 -38.60 11.48 -31.17
C ALA A 436 -37.49 10.76 -31.95
N TRP A 437 -36.93 9.68 -31.40
CA TRP A 437 -35.91 8.86 -32.06
C TRP A 437 -36.41 8.25 -33.37
N ASN A 438 -37.62 7.68 -33.38
CA ASN A 438 -38.23 7.15 -34.60
C ASN A 438 -38.50 8.26 -35.65
N SER A 439 -38.79 9.49 -35.20
CA SER A 439 -38.97 10.66 -36.10
C SER A 439 -37.64 11.18 -36.66
N LEU A 440 -36.54 11.06 -35.91
CA LEU A 440 -35.19 11.43 -36.36
C LEU A 440 -34.61 10.43 -37.38
N ASN A 441 -35.08 9.18 -37.37
CA ASN A 441 -34.65 8.13 -38.29
C ASN A 441 -35.64 7.92 -39.47
N ALA A 442 -36.57 8.85 -39.69
CA ALA A 442 -37.41 8.86 -40.88
C ALA A 442 -36.61 9.22 -42.14
N GLU A 443 -37.10 8.86 -43.33
CA GLU A 443 -36.45 9.14 -44.64
C GLU A 443 -36.19 10.64 -44.88
N GLN A 444 -36.94 11.51 -44.20
CA GLN A 444 -36.74 12.95 -44.17
C GLN A 444 -36.61 13.40 -42.70
N PRO A 445 -35.39 13.45 -42.15
CA PRO A 445 -35.19 13.88 -40.76
C PRO A 445 -35.54 15.36 -40.59
N PRO A 446 -36.14 15.77 -39.45
CA PRO A 446 -36.51 17.16 -39.21
C PRO A 446 -35.28 18.04 -39.02
N ALA A 447 -35.30 19.23 -39.62
CA ALA A 447 -34.30 20.26 -39.35
C ALA A 447 -34.44 20.80 -37.91
N PHE A 448 -33.33 20.87 -37.17
CA PHE A 448 -33.30 21.47 -35.85
C PHE A 448 -33.36 23.01 -35.93
N ASN A 449 -33.93 23.64 -34.89
CA ASN A 449 -33.96 25.10 -34.79
C ASN A 449 -32.72 25.62 -34.02
N LEU A 450 -32.47 26.93 -34.13
CA LEU A 450 -31.30 27.58 -33.53
C LEU A 450 -31.21 27.36 -32.00
N ASP A 451 -32.34 27.18 -31.31
CA ASP A 451 -32.38 26.97 -29.86
C ASP A 451 -31.87 25.59 -29.44
N VAL A 452 -32.09 24.55 -30.26
CA VAL A 452 -31.48 23.21 -30.04
C VAL A 452 -29.96 23.31 -30.18
N HIS A 453 -29.46 23.97 -31.23
CA HIS A 453 -28.01 24.13 -31.42
C HIS A 453 -27.38 24.98 -30.30
N ARG A 454 -28.04 26.08 -29.87
CA ARG A 454 -27.63 26.87 -28.69
C ARG A 454 -27.63 26.04 -27.41
N TYR A 455 -28.60 25.15 -27.21
CA TYR A 455 -28.63 24.25 -26.05
C TYR A 455 -27.46 23.25 -26.07
N LEU A 456 -27.11 22.69 -27.24
CA LEU A 456 -25.95 21.80 -27.39
C LEU A 456 -24.62 22.53 -27.14
N ALA A 457 -24.45 23.74 -27.67
CA ALA A 457 -23.30 24.59 -27.42
C ALA A 457 -23.20 24.99 -25.93
N LEU A 458 -24.30 25.43 -25.32
CA LEU A 458 -24.36 25.78 -23.89
C LEU A 458 -24.09 24.57 -22.98
N ARG A 459 -24.55 23.36 -23.36
CA ARG A 459 -24.22 22.12 -22.65
C ARG A 459 -22.73 21.82 -22.74
N SER A 460 -22.13 21.98 -23.92
CA SER A 460 -20.69 21.76 -24.15
C SER A 460 -19.84 22.73 -23.32
N VAL A 461 -20.21 24.03 -23.31
CA VAL A 461 -19.60 25.05 -22.45
C VAL A 461 -19.70 24.69 -20.97
N LYS A 462 -20.86 24.21 -20.51
CA LYS A 462 -21.08 23.77 -19.11
C LYS A 462 -20.35 22.48 -18.70
N SER A 463 -19.69 21.79 -19.63
CA SER A 463 -18.82 20.64 -19.34
C SER A 463 -17.32 20.97 -19.43
N LEU A 464 -16.94 22.22 -19.69
CA LEU A 464 -15.52 22.62 -19.77
C LEU A 464 -14.87 22.67 -18.39
N GLY A 465 -13.61 22.23 -18.31
CA GLY A 465 -12.72 22.61 -17.20
C GLY A 465 -12.40 24.11 -17.23
N THR A 466 -11.98 24.67 -16.09
CA THR A 466 -11.60 26.08 -15.94
C THR A 466 -10.62 26.54 -17.03
N ASP A 467 -9.64 25.70 -17.29
CA ASP A 467 -8.50 26.02 -18.15
C ASP A 467 -8.88 25.92 -19.64
N ASP A 468 -9.88 25.10 -19.98
CA ASP A 468 -10.42 24.98 -21.34
C ASP A 468 -11.43 26.09 -21.63
N ALA A 469 -12.25 26.47 -20.65
CA ALA A 469 -13.05 27.68 -20.71
C ALA A 469 -12.17 28.93 -20.90
N GLN A 470 -11.04 29.03 -20.19
CA GLN A 470 -10.11 30.15 -20.41
C GLN A 470 -9.43 30.08 -21.78
N ALA A 471 -9.04 28.90 -22.27
CA ALA A 471 -8.44 28.77 -23.60
C ALA A 471 -9.40 29.19 -24.73
N ILE A 472 -10.68 28.82 -24.63
CA ILE A 472 -11.71 29.23 -25.61
C ILE A 472 -12.02 30.72 -25.48
N ALA A 473 -12.04 31.27 -24.25
CA ALA A 473 -12.19 32.71 -24.02
C ALA A 473 -11.02 33.52 -24.62
N ASP A 474 -9.77 33.08 -24.42
CA ASP A 474 -8.57 33.67 -25.04
C ASP A 474 -8.66 33.61 -26.59
N VAL A 475 -9.21 32.53 -27.18
CA VAL A 475 -9.43 32.39 -28.64
C VAL A 475 -10.54 33.30 -29.16
N LEU A 476 -11.61 33.54 -28.38
CA LEU A 476 -12.70 34.45 -28.73
C LEU A 476 -12.41 35.92 -28.39
N GLY A 477 -11.28 36.21 -27.73
CA GLY A 477 -10.87 37.57 -27.35
C GLY A 477 -11.59 38.14 -26.13
N PHE A 478 -12.17 37.28 -25.28
CA PHE A 478 -12.73 37.68 -23.99
C PHE A 478 -11.62 37.90 -22.95
N ASP A 479 -11.96 38.56 -21.84
CA ASP A 479 -11.03 38.82 -20.75
C ASP A 479 -10.89 37.61 -19.80
N ARG A 480 -9.91 37.71 -18.88
CA ARG A 480 -9.51 36.60 -17.99
C ARG A 480 -10.35 36.47 -16.73
N VAL A 481 -11.39 37.28 -16.56
CA VAL A 481 -12.22 37.29 -15.34
C VAL A 481 -13.58 36.68 -15.64
N GLY A 482 -13.74 35.40 -15.30
CA GLY A 482 -15.03 34.71 -15.45
C GLY A 482 -15.31 34.17 -16.85
N ALA A 483 -14.28 33.73 -17.58
CA ALA A 483 -14.38 33.11 -18.91
C ALA A 483 -15.57 32.15 -19.09
N HIS A 484 -15.85 31.27 -18.11
CA HIS A 484 -16.99 30.35 -18.18
C HIS A 484 -18.35 31.08 -18.19
N ALA A 485 -18.50 32.21 -17.49
CA ALA A 485 -19.71 33.02 -17.55
C ALA A 485 -19.84 33.75 -18.90
N ALA A 486 -18.75 34.34 -19.40
CA ALA A 486 -18.72 34.97 -20.73
C ALA A 486 -19.11 33.99 -21.85
N LEU A 487 -18.59 32.76 -21.81
CA LEU A 487 -18.96 31.69 -22.74
C LEU A 487 -20.43 31.23 -22.59
N ILE A 488 -20.99 31.24 -21.37
CA ILE A 488 -22.41 30.91 -21.14
C ILE A 488 -23.33 31.95 -21.78
N GLU A 489 -23.02 33.24 -21.67
CA GLU A 489 -23.83 34.29 -22.31
C GLU A 489 -23.64 34.28 -23.84
N TYR A 490 -22.39 34.16 -24.32
CA TYR A 490 -22.09 34.03 -25.74
C TYR A 490 -22.81 32.82 -26.39
N ALA A 491 -22.91 31.69 -25.69
CA ALA A 491 -23.64 30.50 -26.17
C ALA A 491 -25.16 30.71 -26.32
N LYS A 492 -25.77 31.65 -25.56
CA LYS A 492 -27.20 32.00 -25.70
C LYS A 492 -27.44 32.92 -26.89
N GLU A 493 -26.56 33.89 -27.09
CA GLU A 493 -26.80 34.99 -28.03
C GLU A 493 -26.22 34.72 -29.43
N THR A 494 -25.16 33.91 -29.55
CA THR A 494 -24.48 33.66 -30.82
C THR A 494 -25.44 33.21 -31.94
N VAL A 495 -25.13 33.68 -33.15
CA VAL A 495 -25.82 33.32 -34.40
C VAL A 495 -25.34 31.96 -34.92
N ASN A 496 -24.10 31.57 -34.59
CA ASN A 496 -23.47 30.32 -35.04
C ASN A 496 -23.07 29.44 -33.84
N PRO A 497 -24.04 28.89 -33.07
CA PRO A 497 -23.77 28.05 -31.91
C PRO A 497 -22.95 26.81 -32.25
N ASP A 498 -23.12 26.23 -33.44
CA ASP A 498 -22.32 25.09 -33.89
C ASP A 498 -20.83 25.39 -33.95
N PHE A 499 -20.43 26.62 -34.33
CA PHE A 499 -19.01 26.98 -34.35
C PHE A 499 -18.42 27.04 -32.94
N LEU A 500 -19.21 27.46 -31.95
CA LEU A 500 -18.81 27.41 -30.54
C LEU A 500 -18.72 25.96 -30.04
N GLN A 501 -19.67 25.10 -30.40
CA GLN A 501 -19.63 23.67 -30.05
C GLN A 501 -18.44 22.96 -30.69
N LEU A 502 -18.15 23.21 -31.97
CA LEU A 502 -16.97 22.68 -32.66
C LEU A 502 -15.67 23.21 -32.03
N LEU A 503 -15.63 24.47 -31.58
CA LEU A 503 -14.49 25.02 -30.84
C LEU A 503 -14.30 24.36 -29.47
N CYS A 504 -15.38 24.03 -28.74
CA CYS A 504 -15.31 23.22 -27.52
C CYS A 504 -14.73 21.83 -27.78
N ILE A 505 -15.13 21.16 -28.88
CA ILE A 505 -14.60 19.85 -29.28
C ILE A 505 -13.10 19.96 -29.62
N MET A 506 -12.72 20.92 -30.48
CA MET A 506 -11.32 21.17 -30.84
C MET A 506 -10.43 21.44 -29.62
N GLN A 507 -10.92 22.22 -28.65
CA GLN A 507 -10.16 22.52 -27.43
C GLN A 507 -10.00 21.29 -26.54
N GLY A 508 -11.08 20.54 -26.25
CA GLY A 508 -11.00 19.35 -25.39
C GLY A 508 -10.03 18.30 -25.93
N ASP A 509 -10.10 18.04 -27.24
CA ASP A 509 -9.19 17.11 -27.93
C ASP A 509 -7.73 17.57 -27.95
N SER A 510 -7.46 18.89 -28.00
CA SER A 510 -6.11 19.45 -28.08
C SER A 510 -5.20 19.13 -26.87
N ARG A 511 -5.80 18.71 -25.75
CA ARG A 511 -5.09 18.34 -24.51
C ARG A 511 -4.99 16.84 -24.30
N ALA A 512 -5.64 16.03 -25.14
CA ALA A 512 -5.69 14.58 -25.00
C ALA A 512 -4.39 13.94 -25.56
N THR A 513 -3.42 13.68 -24.69
CA THR A 513 -2.17 12.97 -25.05
C THR A 513 -2.41 11.50 -25.44
N HIS A 514 -3.51 10.90 -24.97
CA HIS A 514 -4.10 9.68 -25.53
C HIS A 514 -5.62 9.89 -25.69
N ASN A 515 -6.25 9.15 -26.60
CA ASN A 515 -7.70 9.17 -26.78
C ASN A 515 -8.37 8.21 -25.77
N PRO A 516 -9.28 8.69 -24.90
CA PRO A 516 -9.94 7.85 -23.88
C PRO A 516 -10.93 6.82 -24.44
N TYR A 517 -11.22 6.85 -25.74
CA TYR A 517 -12.12 5.93 -26.44
C TYR A 517 -11.40 4.99 -27.43
N ASN A 518 -10.09 4.75 -27.23
CA ASN A 518 -9.22 3.92 -28.09
C ASN A 518 -9.05 4.41 -29.55
N GLY A 519 -9.47 5.63 -29.88
CA GLY A 519 -9.28 6.25 -31.20
C GLY A 519 -7.91 6.92 -31.38
N THR A 520 -7.79 7.79 -32.38
CA THR A 520 -6.56 8.58 -32.60
C THR A 520 -6.48 9.78 -31.65
N PRO A 521 -5.29 10.21 -31.17
CA PRO A 521 -5.18 11.43 -30.36
C PRO A 521 -5.48 12.68 -31.20
N ASN A 522 -6.26 13.62 -30.64
CA ASN A 522 -6.69 14.87 -31.29
C ASN A 522 -7.65 14.65 -32.50
N GLU A 523 -8.41 13.56 -32.53
CA GLU A 523 -9.28 13.18 -33.65
C GLU A 523 -10.33 14.25 -33.99
N GLY A 524 -11.06 14.76 -32.99
CA GLY A 524 -12.05 15.83 -33.17
C GLY A 524 -11.42 17.14 -33.65
N LEU A 525 -10.24 17.48 -33.11
CA LEU A 525 -9.47 18.64 -33.57
C LEU A 525 -9.08 18.50 -35.06
N MET A 526 -8.59 17.32 -35.45
CA MET A 526 -8.15 17.03 -36.82
C MET A 526 -9.32 16.98 -37.80
N LEU A 527 -10.48 16.45 -37.41
CA LEU A 527 -11.69 16.41 -38.23
C LEU A 527 -12.20 17.82 -38.54
N VAL A 528 -12.35 18.68 -37.52
CA VAL A 528 -12.84 20.06 -37.71
C VAL A 528 -11.81 20.91 -38.47
N ALA A 529 -10.53 20.82 -38.12
CA ALA A 529 -9.47 21.53 -38.85
C ALA A 529 -9.37 21.05 -40.31
N GLY A 530 -9.62 19.77 -40.59
CA GLY A 530 -9.68 19.21 -41.95
C GLY A 530 -10.85 19.75 -42.76
N ALA A 531 -12.05 19.83 -42.19
CA ALA A 531 -13.22 20.38 -42.87
C ALA A 531 -13.03 21.88 -43.25
N VAL A 532 -12.38 22.65 -42.38
CA VAL A 532 -12.19 24.11 -42.54
C VAL A 532 -10.95 24.46 -43.38
N LEU A 533 -9.81 23.78 -43.19
CA LEU A 533 -8.55 24.10 -43.88
C LEU A 533 -8.30 23.26 -45.14
N GLN A 534 -8.97 22.11 -45.27
CA GLN A 534 -8.96 21.25 -46.47
C GLN A 534 -7.52 20.95 -46.91
N GLU A 535 -7.19 21.10 -48.21
CA GLU A 535 -5.85 20.86 -48.77
C GLU A 535 -4.72 21.68 -48.09
N ARG A 536 -5.05 22.78 -47.40
CA ARG A 536 -4.07 23.61 -46.69
C ARG A 536 -3.68 23.04 -45.32
N LEU A 537 -4.45 22.10 -44.76
CA LEU A 537 -4.21 21.56 -43.42
C LEU A 537 -2.76 21.05 -43.21
N PRO A 538 -2.14 20.26 -44.11
CA PRO A 538 -0.78 19.76 -43.90
C PRO A 538 0.27 20.87 -43.86
N ALA A 539 0.07 21.94 -44.64
CA ALA A 539 0.96 23.10 -44.64
C ALA A 539 0.82 23.91 -43.33
N VAL A 540 -0.41 24.18 -42.89
CA VAL A 540 -0.68 24.90 -41.63
C VAL A 540 -0.17 24.10 -40.42
N ILE A 541 -0.38 22.78 -40.38
CA ILE A 541 0.18 21.93 -39.31
C ILE A 541 1.71 22.01 -39.29
N LYS A 542 2.37 21.98 -40.45
CA LYS A 542 3.84 22.10 -40.54
C LYS A 542 4.35 23.46 -40.05
N GLU A 543 3.64 24.53 -40.38
CA GLU A 543 3.94 25.90 -39.94
C GLU A 543 3.76 26.05 -38.42
N VAL A 544 2.58 25.70 -37.89
CA VAL A 544 2.25 25.82 -36.46
C VAL A 544 3.13 24.91 -35.60
N LYS A 545 3.40 23.66 -36.02
CA LYS A 545 4.34 22.79 -35.30
C LYS A 545 5.76 23.33 -35.31
N LYS A 546 6.21 23.97 -36.40
CA LYS A 546 7.52 24.65 -36.42
C LYS A 546 7.54 25.83 -35.44
N ALA A 547 6.55 26.71 -35.48
CA ALA A 547 6.48 27.86 -34.56
C ALA A 547 6.41 27.43 -33.07
N ALA A 548 5.67 26.36 -32.78
CA ALA A 548 5.64 25.75 -31.45
C ALA A 548 7.00 25.17 -31.04
N ALA A 549 7.68 24.43 -31.94
CA ALA A 549 9.01 23.89 -31.70
C ALA A 549 10.05 24.99 -31.45
N ASP A 550 10.07 26.05 -32.28
CA ASP A 550 10.98 27.19 -32.17
C ASP A 550 10.83 27.99 -30.85
N LYS A 551 9.69 27.82 -30.17
CA LYS A 551 9.32 28.49 -28.90
C LYS A 551 9.42 27.58 -27.67
N HIS A 552 9.11 26.29 -27.80
CA HIS A 552 8.92 25.38 -26.65
C HIS A 552 9.88 24.18 -26.61
N LEU A 553 10.59 23.84 -27.70
CA LEU A 553 11.61 22.78 -27.68
C LEU A 553 13.02 23.36 -27.46
N PRO A 554 13.91 22.66 -26.73
CA PRO A 554 15.28 23.10 -26.52
C PRO A 554 16.06 23.10 -27.85
N LYS A 555 16.71 24.22 -28.16
CA LYS A 555 17.52 24.39 -29.38
C LYS A 555 18.85 23.67 -29.22
N ILE A 556 18.90 22.41 -29.63
CA ILE A 556 20.11 21.58 -29.65
C ILE A 556 21.13 22.27 -30.59
N ALA A 557 22.26 22.71 -30.02
CA ALA A 557 23.37 23.21 -30.81
C ALA A 557 24.00 22.06 -31.63
N PRO A 558 24.34 22.27 -32.92
CA PRO A 558 24.93 21.21 -33.74
C PRO A 558 26.28 20.77 -33.13
N ALA A 559 26.47 19.46 -33.03
CA ALA A 559 27.74 18.90 -32.57
C ALA A 559 28.89 19.36 -33.48
N LYS A 560 29.99 19.83 -32.89
CA LYS A 560 31.20 20.16 -33.66
C LYS A 560 31.69 18.92 -34.40
N PRO A 561 32.08 19.02 -35.68
CA PRO A 561 32.81 17.95 -36.35
C PRO A 561 34.08 17.58 -35.56
N ALA A 562 34.37 16.29 -35.47
CA ALA A 562 35.60 15.82 -34.83
C ALA A 562 36.82 16.33 -35.61
N ALA A 563 37.74 17.00 -34.91
CA ALA A 563 38.99 17.46 -35.52
C ALA A 563 39.90 16.26 -35.85
N PRO A 564 40.62 16.27 -36.99
CA PRO A 564 41.61 15.24 -37.30
C PRO A 564 42.80 15.32 -36.35
N LYS A 565 43.43 14.17 -36.09
CA LYS A 565 44.66 14.09 -35.28
C LYS A 565 45.88 14.47 -36.13
N THR A 566 46.72 15.35 -35.60
CA THR A 566 48.12 15.56 -36.00
C THR A 566 48.94 15.89 -34.75
N ASP A 567 50.22 15.52 -34.75
CA ASP A 567 51.00 15.34 -33.53
C ASP A 567 51.64 16.62 -32.93
N LEU A 568 52.15 16.42 -31.71
CA LEU A 568 52.99 17.30 -30.89
C LEU A 568 54.18 17.90 -31.67
N PRO A 569 54.68 19.12 -31.34
CA PRO A 569 55.56 19.25 -30.17
C PRO A 569 55.60 20.60 -29.39
N LEU A 570 55.83 20.44 -28.07
CA LEU A 570 56.70 21.22 -27.17
C LEU A 570 56.41 22.70 -26.79
N ASP A 571 56.71 22.94 -25.50
CA ASP A 571 56.85 24.18 -24.71
C ASP A 571 58.03 25.09 -25.14
N PRO A 572 58.24 26.30 -24.55
CA PRO A 572 57.35 27.12 -23.70
C PRO A 572 57.37 28.66 -24.01
N ALA A 573 56.66 29.42 -23.17
CA ALA A 573 57.01 30.78 -22.69
C ALA A 573 56.84 32.06 -23.57
N ALA A 574 55.91 32.89 -23.11
CA ALA A 574 56.02 34.36 -22.89
C ALA A 574 56.34 35.33 -24.06
N ARG A 575 55.34 36.16 -24.42
CA ARG A 575 55.10 37.52 -23.86
C ARG A 575 53.70 37.99 -24.30
N ALA A 576 52.82 38.54 -23.46
CA ALA A 576 52.89 39.65 -22.50
C ALA A 576 52.77 41.05 -23.15
N GLY A 577 51.67 41.74 -22.82
CA GLY A 577 51.56 43.20 -22.85
C GLY A 577 51.09 43.85 -24.16
N GLU A 578 50.50 45.06 -24.13
CA GLU A 578 50.14 45.89 -22.96
C GLU A 578 49.24 47.09 -23.39
N ILE A 579 48.99 48.03 -22.45
CA ILE A 579 48.80 49.48 -22.69
C ILE A 579 47.40 50.03 -23.12
N ARG A 580 46.71 50.58 -22.10
CA ARG A 580 46.03 51.90 -22.03
C ARG A 580 44.71 52.19 -22.78
N ALA A 581 43.90 53.19 -22.39
CA ALA A 581 43.62 53.82 -21.06
C ALA A 581 42.54 54.92 -21.14
N LYS A 582 42.05 55.35 -19.95
CA LYS A 582 41.18 56.51 -19.64
C LYS A 582 39.69 56.29 -20.00
N GLY A 583 38.70 56.62 -19.18
CA GLY A 583 38.64 57.30 -17.86
C GLY A 583 37.37 58.18 -17.82
N LYS A 584 36.63 58.46 -16.74
CA LYS A 584 36.74 58.49 -15.25
C LYS A 584 35.30 58.24 -14.69
N ALA A 585 34.93 58.19 -13.40
CA ALA A 585 35.43 57.86 -12.04
C ALA A 585 34.15 57.87 -11.13
N GLN A 586 34.04 57.45 -9.85
CA GLN A 586 34.88 57.45 -8.63
C GLN A 586 34.50 56.22 -7.76
N LYS A 587 35.45 55.48 -7.15
CA LYS A 587 35.93 55.49 -5.73
C LYS A 587 34.85 55.24 -4.65
N SER A 588 35.05 54.48 -3.56
CA SER A 588 36.15 53.63 -2.97
C SER A 588 35.63 53.03 -1.62
N PRO A 589 36.41 52.38 -0.73
CA PRO A 589 37.41 51.27 -0.78
C PRO A 589 36.89 49.99 -0.01
N ALA A 590 37.44 48.75 -0.08
CA ALA A 590 38.70 48.17 0.46
C ALA A 590 39.00 48.47 1.96
N ALA A 591 39.57 47.58 2.79
CA ALA A 591 40.19 46.23 2.64
C ALA A 591 39.74 45.30 3.83
N ARG A 592 40.35 44.16 4.27
CA ARG A 592 41.65 43.46 4.04
C ARG A 592 41.48 41.91 4.20
N ALA A 593 42.47 41.15 4.75
CA ALA A 593 42.47 39.67 4.80
C ALA A 593 43.42 39.05 5.87
N SER A 594 43.12 37.82 6.31
CA SER A 594 43.98 36.83 7.02
C SER A 594 43.23 35.48 7.20
N ALA A 595 43.84 34.34 7.56
CA ALA A 595 44.92 33.56 6.93
C ALA A 595 45.12 32.22 7.70
N GLU A 596 44.73 31.08 7.10
CA GLU A 596 45.05 29.68 7.51
C GLU A 596 44.60 29.18 8.92
N PRO A 597 44.65 27.86 9.22
CA PRO A 597 44.88 26.68 8.37
C PRO A 597 43.65 25.74 8.30
N LYS A 598 43.82 24.54 7.72
CA LYS A 598 42.89 23.39 7.88
C LYS A 598 43.55 22.31 8.73
N THR A 599 42.83 21.73 9.69
CA THR A 599 43.27 20.58 10.48
C THR A 599 43.32 19.30 9.65
N THR A 600 44.03 18.29 10.16
CA THR A 600 44.34 17.03 9.47
C THR A 600 43.69 15.83 10.14
N ALA A 601 43.53 14.73 9.39
CA ALA A 601 42.84 13.52 9.87
C ALA A 601 43.49 12.84 11.10
N ALA A 602 44.75 13.14 11.40
CA ALA A 602 45.43 12.66 12.60
C ALA A 602 44.86 13.28 13.89
N GLU A 603 44.49 14.56 13.86
CA GLU A 603 44.01 15.30 15.03
C GLU A 603 42.60 14.84 15.45
N ALA A 604 41.74 14.53 14.47
CA ALA A 604 40.43 13.93 14.70
C ALA A 604 40.52 12.53 15.35
N SER A 605 41.59 11.78 15.08
CA SER A 605 41.79 10.43 15.62
C SER A 605 42.24 10.45 17.09
N ALA A 606 42.95 11.50 17.52
CA ALA A 606 43.40 11.65 18.91
C ALA A 606 42.25 11.95 19.88
N ALA A 607 41.26 12.75 19.47
CA ALA A 607 40.10 13.10 20.29
C ALA A 607 39.24 11.87 20.67
N ILE A 608 39.13 10.89 19.77
CA ILE A 608 38.35 9.66 19.98
C ILE A 608 39.01 8.74 21.02
N ALA A 609 40.35 8.73 21.10
CA ALA A 609 41.09 7.93 22.07
C ALA A 609 40.91 8.42 23.52
N ALA A 610 40.74 9.73 23.73
CA ALA A 610 40.56 10.31 25.05
C ALA A 610 39.19 9.98 25.68
N ALA A 611 38.13 9.93 24.86
CA ALA A 611 36.77 9.66 25.32
C ALA A 611 36.52 8.20 25.79
N LEU A 612 37.50 7.30 25.61
CA LEU A 612 37.39 5.88 25.94
C LEU A 612 37.98 5.48 27.30
N GLN A 613 38.49 6.42 28.11
CA GLN A 613 39.05 6.11 29.44
C GLN A 613 38.12 6.43 30.63
N ASP A 614 37.05 7.22 30.44
CA ASP A 614 36.23 7.75 31.54
C ASP A 614 34.97 6.92 31.92
N GLN A 615 34.84 5.66 31.44
CA GLN A 615 33.71 4.79 31.83
C GLN A 615 34.06 3.43 32.48
N GLU A 616 35.34 3.08 32.68
CA GLU A 616 35.73 1.86 33.41
C GLU A 616 36.14 2.12 34.88
N SER A 617 35.26 2.73 35.68
CA SER A 617 35.40 2.78 37.15
C SER A 617 34.05 2.79 37.88
N GLY A 618 33.36 1.65 37.91
CA GLY A 618 31.92 1.57 38.28
C GLY A 618 31.50 0.46 39.26
N ALA A 619 32.42 -0.08 40.07
CA ALA A 619 32.18 -1.00 41.20
C ALA A 619 31.35 -2.30 40.96
N ALA A 620 32.02 -3.45 41.06
CA ALA A 620 31.36 -4.74 41.28
C ALA A 620 31.23 -5.04 42.78
N ALA A 621 30.08 -5.59 43.23
CA ALA A 621 29.97 -6.60 44.31
C ALA A 621 28.50 -6.85 44.75
N ALA A 622 27.97 -8.05 44.47
CA ALA A 622 27.02 -8.79 45.33
C ALA A 622 26.58 -10.10 44.63
N ALA A 623 27.10 -11.26 45.04
CA ALA A 623 26.68 -12.55 44.48
C ALA A 623 26.87 -13.72 45.47
N GLN A 624 25.81 -14.01 46.24
CA GLN A 624 25.51 -15.29 46.91
C GLN A 624 23.97 -15.39 46.93
N GLY A 625 23.29 -16.49 46.61
CA GLY A 625 23.76 -17.78 46.11
C GLY A 625 22.95 -18.92 46.74
N ASP A 626 22.35 -19.81 45.95
CA ASP A 626 21.75 -21.06 46.45
C ASP A 626 21.54 -22.09 45.33
N GLU A 627 21.49 -23.38 45.68
CA GLU A 627 21.48 -24.52 44.75
C GLU A 627 20.11 -25.22 44.65
N ALA A 628 19.79 -25.76 43.47
CA ALA A 628 18.90 -26.93 43.32
C ALA A 628 19.12 -27.60 41.94
N ALA A 629 19.01 -28.93 41.88
CA ALA A 629 19.35 -29.74 40.70
C ALA A 629 18.17 -30.69 40.30
N PRO A 630 18.31 -31.76 39.47
CA PRO A 630 17.49 -31.85 38.25
C PRO A 630 16.62 -33.12 38.10
N VAL A 631 15.75 -33.13 37.08
CA VAL A 631 15.00 -34.30 36.58
C VAL A 631 14.99 -34.19 35.04
N ALA A 632 15.91 -34.82 34.31
CA ALA A 632 16.04 -36.25 33.98
C ALA A 632 15.20 -36.67 32.75
N ASP A 633 15.87 -36.76 31.59
CA ASP A 633 15.35 -37.34 30.35
C ASP A 633 15.17 -38.86 30.43
N ALA A 634 14.25 -39.38 29.62
CA ALA A 634 14.15 -40.80 29.29
C ALA A 634 13.83 -40.96 27.79
N GLN A 635 14.68 -41.68 27.05
CA GLN A 635 14.55 -41.90 25.61
C GLN A 635 14.45 -43.38 25.24
N ALA A 636 13.95 -43.60 24.02
CA ALA A 636 14.14 -44.79 23.18
C ALA A 636 13.34 -46.06 23.55
N PRO A 637 13.17 -47.02 22.61
CA PRO A 637 13.01 -46.87 21.15
C PRO A 637 11.84 -47.73 20.60
N ILE A 638 11.66 -47.78 19.26
CA ILE A 638 11.63 -49.01 18.42
C ILE A 638 10.84 -48.82 17.10
N LEU A 639 11.52 -49.15 16.00
CA LEU A 639 11.10 -49.68 14.68
C LEU A 639 9.65 -49.51 14.17
N GLY A 640 9.54 -49.23 12.87
CA GLY A 640 8.37 -49.56 12.05
C GLY A 640 8.70 -50.61 10.97
N ALA A 641 7.67 -51.25 10.41
CA ALA A 641 7.77 -52.07 9.18
C ALA A 641 6.42 -52.18 8.46
N ALA A 642 6.47 -52.38 7.15
CA ALA A 642 5.34 -52.44 6.21
C ALA A 642 4.38 -53.64 6.40
N ALA A 643 3.18 -53.58 5.78
CA ALA A 643 2.87 -54.36 4.56
C ALA A 643 1.35 -54.45 4.22
N THR A 644 1.04 -54.45 2.90
CA THR A 644 -0.09 -55.16 2.22
C THR A 644 -1.57 -54.85 2.58
N ALA A 645 -2.57 -55.01 1.71
CA ALA A 645 -2.64 -55.12 0.23
C ALA A 645 -4.13 -55.09 -0.25
N GLN A 646 -4.34 -54.84 -1.55
CA GLN A 646 -5.52 -55.22 -2.38
C GLN A 646 -6.91 -54.65 -1.99
N GLY A 647 -7.85 -54.48 -2.93
CA GLY A 647 -7.83 -54.63 -4.39
C GLY A 647 -9.24 -54.51 -5.00
N ASP A 648 -9.31 -54.25 -6.32
CA ASP A 648 -10.44 -54.52 -7.25
C ASP A 648 -11.78 -53.77 -6.98
N ASP A 649 -12.66 -53.37 -7.92
CA ASP A 649 -12.66 -53.12 -9.39
C ASP A 649 -13.77 -52.01 -9.62
N ALA A 650 -14.24 -51.52 -10.77
CA ALA A 650 -14.15 -51.85 -12.20
C ALA A 650 -14.46 -50.62 -13.10
N GLY A 651 -14.35 -50.78 -14.42
CA GLY A 651 -14.93 -49.91 -15.48
C GLY A 651 -16.00 -50.65 -16.31
N PRO A 652 -16.19 -50.38 -17.62
CA PRO A 652 -15.74 -49.26 -18.49
C PRO A 652 -16.93 -48.27 -18.70
N VAL A 653 -17.32 -47.61 -19.82
CA VAL A 653 -17.04 -47.41 -21.28
C VAL A 653 -17.70 -46.04 -21.65
N ALA A 654 -17.55 -45.33 -22.78
CA ALA A 654 -16.71 -45.28 -24.00
C ALA A 654 -16.85 -43.82 -24.56
N ALA A 655 -15.99 -43.19 -25.38
CA ALA A 655 -14.88 -43.57 -26.27
C ALA A 655 -15.21 -43.71 -27.78
N ASP A 656 -15.14 -42.58 -28.50
CA ASP A 656 -14.76 -42.36 -29.91
C ASP A 656 -14.23 -40.89 -29.97
N ALA A 657 -13.04 -40.49 -30.45
CA ALA A 657 -12.23 -40.74 -31.66
C ALA A 657 -12.44 -39.66 -32.75
N ALA A 658 -11.45 -39.23 -33.58
CA ALA A 658 -9.98 -39.13 -33.49
C ALA A 658 -9.43 -38.33 -34.72
N GLN A 659 -8.13 -37.98 -34.72
CA GLN A 659 -7.31 -37.41 -35.85
C GLN A 659 -7.60 -35.93 -36.22
N GLY A 660 -6.62 -35.07 -36.61
CA GLY A 660 -5.15 -35.21 -36.69
C GLY A 660 -4.42 -33.87 -37.01
N LEU A 661 -3.12 -33.77 -36.68
CA LEU A 661 -2.16 -32.66 -36.95
C LEU A 661 -1.19 -33.05 -38.10
N PRO A 662 -0.16 -32.27 -38.57
CA PRO A 662 0.54 -31.07 -38.01
C PRO A 662 0.86 -29.98 -39.11
N PRO A 663 1.93 -29.13 -39.06
CA PRO A 663 2.83 -28.65 -37.99
C PRO A 663 2.98 -27.10 -37.88
N SER A 664 3.72 -26.63 -36.87
CA SER A 664 4.18 -25.22 -36.68
C SER A 664 5.44 -24.87 -37.53
N PRO A 665 5.89 -23.60 -37.57
CA PRO A 665 6.90 -23.13 -36.60
C PRO A 665 6.68 -21.66 -36.10
N SER A 666 7.00 -21.33 -34.84
CA SER A 666 8.21 -20.56 -34.39
C SER A 666 8.19 -19.04 -34.71
N ALA A 667 8.49 -18.10 -33.80
CA ALA A 667 8.69 -18.09 -32.33
C ALA A 667 8.74 -16.64 -31.80
N ALA A 668 9.05 -16.45 -30.51
CA ALA A 668 9.46 -15.22 -29.81
C ALA A 668 8.37 -14.16 -29.50
N ASP A 669 8.43 -13.43 -28.37
CA ASP A 669 9.11 -13.63 -27.07
C ASP A 669 8.54 -12.65 -26.01
N VAL A 670 8.81 -12.91 -24.71
CA VAL A 670 8.67 -12.05 -23.49
C VAL A 670 7.50 -11.03 -23.41
N ASP A 671 6.57 -11.18 -22.46
CA ASP A 671 6.66 -10.85 -21.02
C ASP A 671 6.60 -9.34 -20.69
N LEU A 672 5.77 -8.79 -19.78
CA LEU A 672 5.39 -9.21 -18.41
C LEU A 672 6.52 -8.90 -17.38
N ALA A 673 6.35 -8.13 -16.31
CA ALA A 673 5.51 -6.97 -15.94
C ALA A 673 6.01 -6.45 -14.56
N ASP A 674 5.57 -5.25 -14.14
CA ASP A 674 5.64 -4.71 -12.76
C ASP A 674 7.03 -4.60 -12.04
N ALA A 675 7.02 -4.29 -10.73
CA ALA A 675 8.18 -3.96 -9.89
C ALA A 675 8.40 -5.01 -8.74
N PRO A 676 8.45 -4.77 -7.41
CA PRO A 676 8.75 -3.59 -6.58
C PRO A 676 9.73 -3.89 -5.40
N SER A 677 10.02 -2.86 -4.58
CA SER A 677 10.16 -2.96 -3.10
C SER A 677 11.39 -3.68 -2.48
N THR A 678 11.84 -3.50 -1.22
CA THR A 678 11.65 -2.45 -0.17
C THR A 678 12.59 -2.70 1.03
N GLN A 679 12.93 -1.64 1.79
CA GLN A 679 13.13 -1.63 3.28
C GLN A 679 14.34 -2.42 3.85
N GLN A 680 14.87 -2.23 5.07
CA GLN A 680 14.75 -1.26 6.20
C GLN A 680 16.09 -1.33 7.01
N SER A 681 16.42 -0.66 8.13
CA SER A 681 15.69 -0.08 9.28
C SER A 681 16.55 0.97 10.04
N ALA A 682 15.95 1.73 10.98
CA ALA A 682 16.64 2.64 11.93
C ALA A 682 16.66 2.08 13.37
N PRO A 683 17.26 2.77 14.39
CA PRO A 683 16.42 3.54 15.35
C PRO A 683 17.06 4.78 16.06
N ALA A 684 16.22 5.57 16.76
CA ALA A 684 16.46 6.44 17.96
C ALA A 684 17.54 7.57 17.94
N HIS A 685 17.23 8.86 18.20
CA HIS A 685 16.96 9.59 19.48
C HIS A 685 18.20 9.68 20.44
N THR A 686 18.60 10.78 21.10
CA THR A 686 18.02 12.15 21.40
C THR A 686 19.18 13.17 21.64
N ALA A 687 19.06 14.48 21.38
CA ALA A 687 18.82 15.62 22.33
C ALA A 687 19.64 15.64 23.66
N THR A 688 20.14 16.77 24.22
CA THR A 688 19.99 18.24 23.93
C THR A 688 21.30 18.92 23.43
N ALA A 689 21.96 20.02 23.89
CA ALA A 689 21.85 20.99 25.01
C ALA A 689 22.64 22.33 24.74
N ASP A 690 22.67 23.26 25.72
CA ASP A 690 23.72 24.28 26.05
C ASP A 690 24.08 25.48 25.14
N GLU A 691 24.47 26.68 25.64
CA GLU A 691 24.28 27.31 26.97
C GLU A 691 24.49 28.87 26.90
N GLY A 692 24.33 29.59 28.02
CA GLY A 692 24.55 31.05 28.17
C GLY A 692 23.51 31.73 29.08
N GLN A 693 23.51 31.47 30.40
CA GLN A 693 24.21 32.27 31.44
C GLN A 693 23.59 33.69 31.59
N ASP A 694 23.17 34.12 32.80
CA ASP A 694 24.10 34.39 33.91
C ASP A 694 23.54 34.33 35.36
N SER A 695 24.45 34.11 36.30
CA SER A 695 24.48 34.36 37.77
C SER A 695 23.21 34.48 38.67
N ALA A 696 23.15 33.63 39.71
CA ALA A 696 22.91 33.87 41.17
C ALA A 696 21.78 34.82 41.66
N ASN A 697 21.09 34.59 42.79
CA ASN A 697 21.51 33.94 44.05
C ASN A 697 20.32 33.39 44.90
N VAL A 698 20.62 32.68 45.99
CA VAL A 698 19.72 31.97 46.93
C VAL A 698 18.67 32.86 47.63
N GLY A 699 17.45 32.35 47.74
CA GLY A 699 16.41 32.84 48.68
C GLY A 699 15.27 31.83 48.87
N THR A 700 15.09 31.32 50.10
CA THR A 700 14.02 30.36 50.44
C THR A 700 12.77 31.08 50.96
N GLY A 701 11.59 30.70 50.47
CA GLY A 701 10.32 31.17 51.00
C GLY A 701 9.13 30.65 50.21
N ALA A 702 8.14 30.07 50.91
CA ALA A 702 6.89 29.60 50.31
C ALA A 702 5.70 30.39 50.88
N ALA A 703 4.92 31.02 50.00
CA ALA A 703 3.55 31.50 50.26
C ALA A 703 2.86 31.84 48.93
N ASP A 704 1.54 31.78 48.90
CA ASP A 704 0.72 31.92 47.69
C ASP A 704 0.78 33.30 47.01
N GLN A 705 0.58 33.29 45.69
CA GLN A 705 -0.25 34.30 45.05
C GLN A 705 -0.88 33.77 43.74
N ALA A 706 -2.19 33.96 43.60
CA ALA A 706 -2.91 33.62 42.38
C ALA A 706 -2.60 34.65 41.28
N SER A 707 -2.29 34.16 40.07
CA SER A 707 -2.07 35.01 38.89
C SER A 707 -3.30 34.99 37.98
N THR A 708 -3.85 36.17 37.70
CA THR A 708 -5.04 36.33 36.85
C THR A 708 -4.68 36.01 35.40
N SER A 709 -5.20 34.89 34.89
CA SER A 709 -4.96 34.49 33.49
C SER A 709 -5.65 35.45 32.53
N GLN A 710 -4.90 36.07 31.62
CA GLN A 710 -5.50 36.77 30.47
C GLN A 710 -6.12 35.73 29.54
N ALA A 711 -7.37 35.96 29.12
CA ALA A 711 -8.04 35.11 28.16
C ALA A 711 -7.33 35.23 26.79
N VAL A 712 -6.74 34.12 26.32
CA VAL A 712 -6.14 34.05 24.99
C VAL A 712 -7.26 34.05 23.95
N ILE A 713 -7.22 35.02 23.05
CA ILE A 713 -8.12 35.10 21.89
C ILE A 713 -7.45 34.33 20.74
N TYR A 714 -8.20 33.42 20.11
CA TYR A 714 -7.77 32.66 18.93
C TYR A 714 -8.57 33.10 17.71
N GLU A 715 -7.91 33.20 16.56
CA GLU A 715 -8.52 33.52 15.27
C GLU A 715 -8.77 32.25 14.43
N SER A 716 -9.64 32.36 13.42
CA SER A 716 -9.94 31.22 12.54
C SER A 716 -8.76 30.93 11.60
N GLY A 717 -8.04 29.85 11.87
CA GLY A 717 -6.80 29.48 11.17
C GLY A 717 -5.63 29.19 12.13
N ASP A 718 -5.72 29.62 13.40
CA ASP A 718 -4.66 29.36 14.38
C ASP A 718 -4.42 27.86 14.61
N LEU A 719 -3.14 27.47 14.66
CA LEU A 719 -2.76 26.16 15.19
C LEU A 719 -2.75 26.17 16.71
N VAL A 720 -3.53 25.27 17.28
CA VAL A 720 -3.65 25.06 18.72
C VAL A 720 -3.38 23.61 19.08
N ARG A 721 -2.78 23.40 20.24
CA ARG A 721 -2.70 22.09 20.88
C ARG A 721 -3.76 21.99 21.96
N VAL A 722 -4.40 20.83 22.06
CA VAL A 722 -5.31 20.52 23.17
C VAL A 722 -4.47 20.17 24.40
N LYS A 723 -4.67 20.84 25.53
CA LYS A 723 -3.90 20.60 26.76
C LYS A 723 -4.04 19.16 27.25
N ALA A 724 -2.98 18.67 27.89
CA ALA A 724 -2.95 17.34 28.47
C ALA A 724 -3.91 17.23 29.68
N GLY A 725 -4.45 16.03 29.92
CA GLY A 725 -5.22 15.73 31.14
C GLY A 725 -6.71 16.12 31.14
N LEU A 726 -7.21 16.83 30.11
CA LEU A 726 -8.63 17.18 30.00
C LEU A 726 -9.53 15.95 30.04
N LYS A 727 -10.63 16.03 30.80
CA LYS A 727 -11.65 14.98 30.91
C LYS A 727 -12.93 15.43 30.21
N GLY A 728 -13.53 14.55 29.42
CA GLY A 728 -14.86 14.77 28.85
C GLY A 728 -15.97 14.62 29.90
N THR A 729 -17.20 14.91 29.51
CA THR A 729 -18.41 14.86 30.36
C THR A 729 -18.68 13.52 31.06
N THR A 730 -18.04 12.43 30.62
CA THR A 730 -18.12 11.09 31.24
C THR A 730 -16.93 10.77 32.17
N GLY A 731 -16.14 11.77 32.56
CA GLY A 731 -14.97 11.63 33.44
C GLY A 731 -13.73 10.95 32.81
N ARG A 732 -13.87 10.41 31.60
CA ARG A 732 -12.77 9.81 30.82
C ARG A 732 -11.92 10.92 30.15
N PRO A 733 -10.59 10.74 29.99
CA PRO A 733 -9.77 11.71 29.28
C PRO A 733 -10.23 11.91 27.83
N ARG A 734 -10.19 13.16 27.32
CA ARG A 734 -10.42 13.43 25.87
C ARG A 734 -9.35 12.67 25.06
N LYS A 735 -9.71 12.09 23.92
CA LYS A 735 -8.75 11.39 23.03
C LYS A 735 -7.85 12.36 22.25
N GLU A 736 -8.30 13.61 22.22
CA GLU A 736 -7.76 14.76 21.53
C GLU A 736 -6.61 15.43 22.33
N CYS A 737 -6.44 15.13 23.62
CA CYS A 737 -5.36 15.64 24.47
C CYS A 737 -3.97 15.46 23.83
N GLY A 738 -3.17 16.53 23.81
CA GLY A 738 -1.82 16.57 23.25
C GLY A 738 -1.74 16.66 21.72
N ARG A 739 -2.88 16.64 20.99
CA ARG A 739 -2.93 16.78 19.54
C ARG A 739 -3.01 18.24 19.10
N VAL A 740 -2.48 18.51 17.92
CA VAL A 740 -2.58 19.80 17.22
C VAL A 740 -3.81 19.79 16.31
N GLY A 741 -4.46 20.94 16.16
CA GLY A 741 -5.53 21.17 15.20
C GLY A 741 -5.71 22.65 14.87
N VAL A 742 -6.52 22.94 13.85
CA VAL A 742 -6.81 24.29 13.36
C VAL A 742 -8.06 24.83 14.06
N VAL A 743 -8.03 26.07 14.56
CA VAL A 743 -9.21 26.75 15.10
C VAL A 743 -10.15 27.18 13.96
N ARG A 744 -11.44 26.90 14.13
CA ARG A 744 -12.54 27.57 13.40
C ARG A 744 -13.48 28.20 14.41
N LEU A 745 -13.89 29.44 14.14
CA LEU A 745 -14.92 30.11 14.92
C LEU A 745 -16.30 29.53 14.57
N GLY A 746 -17.06 29.12 15.57
CA GLY A 746 -18.48 28.76 15.45
C GLY A 746 -19.33 29.65 16.36
N ASP A 747 -20.61 29.81 16.03
CA ASP A 747 -21.53 30.84 16.55
C ASP A 747 -21.55 31.02 18.08
N LEU A 748 -21.25 29.97 18.85
CA LEU A 748 -21.25 29.95 20.32
C LEU A 748 -20.08 29.16 20.95
N SER A 749 -19.08 28.68 20.18
CA SER A 749 -17.95 27.90 20.72
C SER A 749 -16.78 27.80 19.76
N LEU A 750 -15.56 27.64 20.28
CA LEU A 750 -14.43 27.25 19.43
C LEU A 750 -14.63 25.82 18.89
N ILE A 751 -14.31 25.67 17.61
CA ILE A 751 -14.26 24.40 16.88
C ILE A 751 -12.79 24.13 16.57
N VAL A 752 -12.33 22.89 16.77
CA VAL A 752 -10.98 22.48 16.39
C VAL A 752 -11.04 21.36 15.36
N GLU A 753 -10.28 21.51 14.28
CA GLU A 753 -10.12 20.52 13.21
C GLU A 753 -8.77 19.82 13.28
N PHE A 754 -8.83 18.50 13.50
CA PHE A 754 -7.67 17.62 13.62
C PHE A 754 -7.39 16.88 12.30
N GLY A 755 -6.16 16.39 12.15
CA GLY A 755 -5.71 15.62 11.00
C GLY A 755 -6.54 14.37 10.64
N PRO A 756 -6.27 13.74 9.48
CA PRO A 756 -7.06 12.63 8.95
C PRO A 756 -7.23 11.47 9.93
N GLY A 757 -8.48 10.99 10.05
CA GLY A 757 -8.87 9.93 10.99
C GLY A 757 -9.33 10.41 12.38
N VAL A 758 -9.39 11.72 12.64
CA VAL A 758 -9.82 12.30 13.93
C VAL A 758 -11.11 13.10 13.80
N GLY A 759 -11.19 13.96 12.78
CA GLY A 759 -12.36 14.77 12.44
C GLY A 759 -12.54 16.03 13.28
N GLN A 760 -13.51 16.86 12.88
CA GLN A 760 -13.89 18.12 13.55
C GLN A 760 -14.49 17.87 14.96
N ARG A 761 -14.26 18.80 15.89
CA ARG A 761 -14.85 18.81 17.24
C ARG A 761 -15.30 20.23 17.63
N THR A 762 -16.46 20.33 18.25
CA THR A 762 -17.07 21.57 18.75
C THR A 762 -17.03 21.59 20.28
N GLY A 763 -16.90 22.77 20.90
CA GLY A 763 -16.92 22.89 22.37
C GLY A 763 -15.56 22.66 23.03
N PHE A 764 -14.59 23.46 22.61
CA PHE A 764 -13.41 23.77 23.41
C PHE A 764 -13.54 25.18 23.99
N GLU A 765 -13.19 25.34 25.26
CA GLU A 765 -12.97 26.67 25.85
C GLU A 765 -11.56 27.16 25.50
N PRO A 766 -11.30 28.48 25.41
CA PRO A 766 -9.95 29.00 25.15
C PRO A 766 -8.89 28.51 26.15
N GLU A 767 -9.31 28.25 27.39
CA GLU A 767 -8.46 27.72 28.46
C GLU A 767 -8.06 26.24 28.27
N GLU A 768 -8.83 25.45 27.51
CA GLU A 768 -8.50 24.05 27.17
C GLU A 768 -7.40 23.93 26.09
N LEU A 769 -7.06 25.05 25.45
CA LEU A 769 -6.14 25.14 24.33
C LEU A 769 -4.86 25.89 24.70
N GLU A 770 -3.77 25.59 24.01
CA GLU A 770 -2.52 26.34 24.01
C GLU A 770 -2.07 26.61 22.56
N PRO A 771 -1.48 27.78 22.25
CA PRO A 771 -0.92 28.04 20.92
C PRO A 771 0.14 27.01 20.53
N TYR A 772 0.13 26.54 19.28
CA TYR A 772 1.12 25.60 18.77
C TYR A 772 2.02 26.24 17.71
N ALA A 773 3.31 25.97 17.79
CA ALA A 773 4.29 26.22 16.75
C ALA A 773 5.14 24.95 16.55
N ALA A 774 5.51 24.65 15.31
CA ALA A 774 6.33 23.48 14.99
C ALA A 774 7.80 23.67 15.37
N ASP A 775 8.44 22.64 15.92
CA ASP A 775 9.88 22.62 16.15
C ASP A 775 10.65 22.61 14.80
N PRO A 776 11.63 23.51 14.61
CA PRO A 776 12.29 23.73 13.32
C PRO A 776 13.36 22.68 12.99
N ILE A 777 12.98 21.57 12.34
CA ILE A 777 13.89 20.45 12.02
C ILE A 777 13.83 20.06 10.54
N VAL A 778 14.91 20.33 9.79
CA VAL A 778 15.10 19.83 8.42
C VAL A 778 15.26 18.31 8.44
N GLY A 779 14.62 17.62 7.50
CA GLY A 779 14.58 16.15 7.40
C GLY A 779 13.47 15.48 8.22
N LYS A 780 12.72 16.24 9.05
CA LYS A 780 11.51 15.72 9.70
C LYS A 780 10.30 15.73 8.76
N ARG A 781 9.39 14.79 9.01
CA ARG A 781 8.04 14.82 8.46
C ARG A 781 7.21 15.85 9.20
N VAL A 782 6.40 16.57 8.44
CA VAL A 782 5.42 17.53 8.93
C VAL A 782 4.07 17.25 8.28
N ARG A 783 2.97 17.68 8.89
CA ARG A 783 1.79 18.06 8.11
C ARG A 783 1.84 19.56 7.86
N VAL A 784 1.43 19.98 6.67
CA VAL A 784 1.16 21.39 6.38
C VAL A 784 -0.33 21.62 6.33
N LEU A 785 -0.77 22.83 6.67
CA LEU A 785 -2.06 23.32 6.21
C LEU A 785 -2.00 23.52 4.68
N ASN A 786 -2.92 22.91 3.95
CA ASN A 786 -2.84 22.80 2.49
C ASN A 786 -2.89 24.19 1.82
N PRO A 787 -1.87 24.58 1.02
CA PRO A 787 -1.79 25.91 0.42
C PRO A 787 -2.89 26.20 -0.62
N ASN A 788 -3.61 25.17 -1.07
CA ASN A 788 -4.76 25.28 -1.97
C ASN A 788 -6.12 25.20 -1.23
N SER A 789 -6.16 24.91 0.07
CA SER A 789 -7.40 24.82 0.86
C SER A 789 -7.13 24.85 2.37
N ALA A 790 -7.46 25.97 3.02
CA ALA A 790 -7.15 26.30 4.42
C ALA A 790 -7.75 25.38 5.52
N TYR A 791 -8.37 24.26 5.15
CA TYR A 791 -9.04 23.32 6.07
C TYR A 791 -8.71 21.86 5.74
N SER A 792 -7.54 21.60 5.17
CA SER A 792 -7.07 20.23 4.90
C SER A 792 -5.57 20.10 5.17
N TRP A 793 -5.17 18.95 5.71
CA TRP A 793 -3.79 18.65 6.06
C TRP A 793 -3.11 17.82 4.97
N GLN A 794 -1.85 18.14 4.64
CA GLN A 794 -1.02 17.35 3.71
C GLN A 794 0.32 16.97 4.35
N ASP A 795 0.65 15.68 4.33
CA ASP A 795 1.91 15.15 4.84
C ASP A 795 3.07 15.43 3.87
N GLY A 796 4.12 16.08 4.37
CA GLY A 796 5.34 16.42 3.63
C GLY A 796 6.62 16.23 4.46
N THR A 797 7.76 16.55 3.87
CA THR A 797 9.08 16.53 4.55
C THR A 797 9.75 17.90 4.39
N VAL A 798 10.29 18.44 5.49
CA VAL A 798 11.04 19.72 5.45
C VAL A 798 12.40 19.48 4.80
N THR A 799 12.69 20.11 3.66
CA THR A 799 13.96 19.93 2.93
C THR A 799 14.94 21.09 3.06
N ALA A 800 14.48 22.29 3.41
CA ALA A 800 15.36 23.43 3.74
C ALA A 800 14.66 24.48 4.62
N CYS A 801 15.46 25.21 5.41
CA CYS A 801 15.08 26.53 5.91
C CYS A 801 15.43 27.58 4.84
N THR A 802 14.57 28.58 4.64
CA THR A 802 14.78 29.71 3.72
C THR A 802 14.38 31.02 4.40
N ALA A 803 14.80 32.16 3.86
CA ALA A 803 14.47 33.47 4.42
C ALA A 803 12.95 33.74 4.47
N ASP A 804 12.19 33.10 3.57
CA ASP A 804 10.74 33.24 3.43
C ASP A 804 9.95 32.12 4.17
N GLY A 805 10.64 31.23 4.91
CA GLY A 805 10.04 30.13 5.66
C GLY A 805 10.61 28.74 5.35
N TRP A 806 9.85 27.70 5.68
CA TRP A 806 10.25 26.29 5.56
C TRP A 806 9.88 25.71 4.21
N ARG A 807 10.87 25.21 3.46
CA ARG A 807 10.60 24.45 2.23
C ARG A 807 10.14 23.04 2.62
N VAL A 808 8.94 22.67 2.20
CA VAL A 808 8.36 21.34 2.37
C VAL A 808 8.11 20.70 1.01
N GLU A 809 8.53 19.44 0.87
CA GLU A 809 8.29 18.61 -0.31
C GLU A 809 7.24 17.54 -0.03
N PHE A 810 6.29 17.40 -0.96
CA PHE A 810 5.19 16.44 -0.90
C PHE A 810 5.47 15.21 -1.76
N SER A 811 5.23 14.02 -1.20
CA SER A 811 5.49 12.74 -1.87
C SER A 811 4.44 12.46 -2.96
N GLY A 812 4.83 12.65 -4.22
CA GLY A 812 4.03 12.28 -5.39
C GLY A 812 4.07 10.78 -5.70
N LYS A 813 3.27 10.34 -6.68
CA LYS A 813 3.40 8.99 -7.28
C LYS A 813 4.80 8.84 -7.94
N PRO A 814 5.40 7.63 -7.98
CA PRO A 814 6.74 7.44 -8.53
C PRO A 814 6.87 8.00 -9.96
N GLY A 815 7.89 8.83 -10.20
CA GLY A 815 8.12 9.50 -11.49
C GLY A 815 7.48 10.89 -11.63
N ALA A 816 6.61 11.32 -10.71
CA ALA A 816 6.15 12.71 -10.66
C ALA A 816 7.20 13.64 -10.04
N VAL A 817 7.26 14.89 -10.52
CA VAL A 817 8.08 15.95 -9.88
C VAL A 817 7.51 16.23 -8.50
N ALA A 818 8.34 16.15 -7.46
CA ALA A 818 7.94 16.52 -6.09
C ALA A 818 7.50 17.98 -6.06
N LYS A 819 6.26 18.24 -5.65
CA LYS A 819 5.79 19.62 -5.43
C LYS A 819 6.48 20.14 -4.17
N ALA A 820 7.26 21.20 -4.31
CA ALA A 820 7.87 21.94 -3.20
C ALA A 820 7.13 23.28 -3.02
N ALA A 821 6.88 23.66 -1.76
CA ALA A 821 6.36 24.98 -1.41
C ALA A 821 7.04 25.48 -0.12
N ILE A 822 6.89 26.77 0.17
CA ILE A 822 7.44 27.42 1.38
C ILE A 822 6.27 27.76 2.31
N PHE A 823 6.45 27.52 3.61
CA PHE A 823 5.43 27.67 4.65
C PHE A 823 5.98 28.40 5.88
N ASP A 824 5.14 29.15 6.59
CA ASP A 824 5.45 29.68 7.92
C ASP A 824 5.53 28.51 8.93
N THR A 825 6.33 28.67 9.99
CA THR A 825 6.37 27.75 11.15
C THR A 825 4.98 27.56 11.79
N LYS A 826 4.09 28.56 11.66
CA LYS A 826 2.68 28.52 12.08
C LYS A 826 1.75 27.67 11.19
N GLU A 827 2.19 27.24 10.02
CA GLU A 827 1.39 26.42 9.09
C GLU A 827 1.72 24.91 9.18
N LEU A 828 2.62 24.54 10.11
CA LEU A 828 3.20 23.21 10.23
C LEU A 828 2.78 22.49 11.53
N GLU A 829 2.60 21.18 11.43
CA GLU A 829 2.55 20.24 12.56
C GLU A 829 3.74 19.28 12.47
N SER A 830 4.66 19.32 13.42
CA SER A 830 5.81 18.39 13.45
C SER A 830 5.35 16.98 13.85
N LEU A 831 5.64 16.00 12.99
CA LEU A 831 5.36 14.59 13.27
C LEU A 831 6.56 13.92 13.96
N ALA A 832 6.24 13.10 14.97
CA ALA A 832 7.22 12.36 15.77
C ALA A 832 8.01 11.35 14.92
#